data_AF-A0A932CRT5-F1
#
_entry.id   AF-A0A932CRT5-F1
#
_cell.length_a   1.000
_cell.length_b   1.000
_cell.length_c   1.000
_cell.angle_alpha   90.00
_cell.angle_beta   90.00
_cell.angle_gamma   90.00
#
_symmetry.space_group_name_H-M   'P 1'
#
loop_
_entity.id
_entity.type
_entity.pdbx_description
1 polymer ?
#
loop_
_entity_poly.entity_id
_entity_poly.type
_entity_poly.pdbx_seq_one_letter_code
_entity_poly.pdbx_strand_id
1 'polypeptide(L)'
;MTAARRGVGAFLLVLLVAANVVLWARPSGPPNPPLDHDRLASWRLTYPEVRIRGVDRAGSQLLVDGDVGRRGVEVPAGARIVLDFGRPRLVLRVLAEGCRSGATTPAIDAEAYVAKRGRRGRGGAGSLPGLTPRGLPGSGPLWELDRDRVQRLVLRPSRAGCLGEVTPIYGDLALGIVRGPADRPGPGPYLAELLWAHGIPAVQLLPPPAIVADVLDRHEAILVPNVELDDESVAALVAFCRRGGLLVAFGETSRLARAVGPGRFLVERPETLAERYSKVGRGTALVFPEDVPAIVRSLRQGDPARAGVESDGVPGSSPGDLFADQTPSQRSVPTAYLYVRTVVDRLQAWMRQPLLRVAPLPGDARTVLVLTADQDFADRRLLSEMAGEVEDRGGELTFLLTSGTRQGADDPPDAATATDPDEELAEDLAQGGAEISIHPNTWGLSETIEAQDLVLAKHIASFRARYRRRPRIVRFHKVIWRGFVDTALALERNGISMDLDFVTLATKKAPGLGYMSAGATPLRFTDVAGHLIGVLQQPTQIDDHVLYWVSGRYQQMRPEAFRRQTLKLLDAAADRGGEPVVANHHPLWFGMHPEWLRAVLDWAERRDVPVWSAERWLDHTLARRAVRIWRDGGDWIVRGDGAPMRLYVPLSVAGRPLGGAYCDGEWMPRGEEVYVPDIRYAPLNLPARGCRLRLAYE
;
A
#
# COMPACT_ATOMS: atom_id res chain seq x y z
N MET A 1 -14.91 9.84 -70.23
CA MET A 1 -15.03 8.36 -70.28
C MET A 1 -15.24 7.89 -68.84
N THR A 2 -16.50 7.85 -68.36
CA THR A 2 -17.38 6.64 -68.27
C THR A 2 -16.85 5.62 -67.25
N ALA A 3 -17.59 5.04 -66.29
CA ALA A 3 -18.97 5.08 -65.80
C ALA A 3 -18.96 4.25 -64.48
N ALA A 4 -19.53 4.67 -63.35
CA ALA A 4 -20.88 4.35 -62.84
C ALA A 4 -21.34 2.87 -62.87
N ARG A 5 -21.64 2.29 -61.68
CA ARG A 5 -22.79 1.42 -61.26
C ARG A 5 -22.50 0.85 -59.86
N ARG A 6 -23.21 1.16 -58.75
CA ARG A 6 -24.61 0.94 -58.30
C ARG A 6 -25.03 -0.52 -58.05
N GLY A 7 -25.51 -0.76 -56.82
CA GLY A 7 -26.35 -1.87 -56.34
C GLY A 7 -26.22 -1.98 -54.81
N VAL A 8 -26.97 -1.22 -53.99
CA VAL A 8 -28.35 -1.45 -53.48
C VAL A 8 -28.54 -2.81 -52.82
N GLY A 9 -28.81 -2.78 -51.51
CA GLY A 9 -29.30 -3.91 -50.72
C GLY A 9 -29.50 -3.51 -49.26
N ALA A 10 -30.59 -2.80 -48.96
CA ALA A 10 -31.06 -2.58 -47.61
C ALA A 10 -31.80 -3.81 -47.10
N PHE A 11 -31.47 -4.30 -45.90
CA PHE A 11 -32.38 -5.08 -45.06
C PHE A 11 -32.21 -4.66 -43.60
N LEU A 12 -33.35 -4.35 -42.99
CA LEU A 12 -33.53 -3.91 -41.62
C LEU A 12 -33.74 -5.14 -40.71
N LEU A 13 -33.40 -4.98 -39.42
CA LEU A 13 -34.10 -5.50 -38.23
C LEU A 13 -33.50 -6.70 -37.44
N VAL A 14 -33.44 -6.46 -36.12
CA VAL A 14 -33.54 -7.36 -34.94
C VAL A 14 -32.26 -7.91 -34.29
N LEU A 15 -32.00 -7.37 -33.08
CA LEU A 15 -31.52 -7.99 -31.83
C LEU A 15 -30.75 -9.33 -31.87
N LEU A 16 -29.57 -9.35 -31.24
CA LEU A 16 -29.30 -10.28 -30.13
C LEU A 16 -28.10 -9.82 -29.28
N VAL A 17 -28.44 -9.51 -28.03
CA VAL A 17 -27.58 -9.45 -26.85
C VAL A 17 -27.23 -10.89 -26.44
N ALA A 18 -26.04 -11.06 -25.86
CA ALA A 18 -25.53 -12.24 -25.14
C ALA A 18 -24.81 -13.33 -25.96
N ALA A 19 -23.49 -13.45 -25.77
CA ALA A 19 -22.85 -14.60 -25.11
C ALA A 19 -21.32 -14.57 -25.32
N ASN A 20 -20.57 -14.15 -24.30
CA ASN A 20 -19.18 -14.57 -24.12
C ASN A 20 -19.02 -15.04 -22.67
N VAL A 21 -19.46 -16.27 -22.42
CA VAL A 21 -19.13 -17.05 -21.23
C VAL A 21 -18.13 -18.08 -21.70
N VAL A 22 -16.84 -17.83 -21.46
CA VAL A 22 -15.78 -18.84 -21.63
C VAL A 22 -15.70 -19.63 -20.32
N LEU A 23 -16.21 -20.86 -20.36
CA LEU A 23 -16.06 -21.86 -19.31
C LEU A 23 -14.59 -22.29 -19.20
N TRP A 24 -14.02 -22.13 -18.01
CA TRP A 24 -12.70 -22.66 -17.65
C TRP A 24 -12.78 -24.18 -17.44
N ALA A 25 -12.06 -24.94 -18.27
CA ALA A 25 -11.69 -26.33 -17.99
C ALA A 25 -10.29 -26.37 -17.36
N ARG A 26 -10.17 -27.00 -16.18
CA ARG A 26 -8.89 -27.23 -15.49
C ARG A 26 -8.08 -28.34 -16.18
N PRO A 27 -6.77 -28.18 -16.42
CA PRO A 27 -5.88 -29.32 -16.61
C PRO A 27 -5.35 -29.79 -15.25
N SER A 28 -5.51 -31.09 -14.98
CA SER A 28 -4.94 -31.81 -13.84
C SER A 28 -3.46 -32.15 -14.09
N GLY A 29 -2.55 -31.55 -13.31
CA GLY A 29 -1.15 -31.97 -13.19
C GLY A 29 -0.93 -32.86 -11.95
N PRO A 30 0.11 -33.72 -11.94
CA PRO A 30 0.38 -34.67 -10.85
C PRO A 30 0.93 -33.99 -9.58
N PRO A 31 0.76 -34.59 -8.39
CA PRO A 31 1.17 -34.00 -7.12
C PRO A 31 2.69 -34.08 -6.88
N ASN A 32 3.26 -33.00 -6.34
CA ASN A 32 4.63 -32.94 -5.82
C ASN A 32 4.83 -33.88 -4.61
N PRO A 33 6.04 -34.42 -4.40
CA PRO A 33 6.33 -35.27 -3.24
C PRO A 33 6.37 -34.46 -1.93
N PRO A 34 6.10 -35.10 -0.77
CA PRO A 34 6.08 -34.42 0.52
C PRO A 34 7.50 -34.03 0.98
N LEU A 35 7.64 -32.79 1.44
CA LEU A 35 8.84 -32.27 2.10
C LEU A 35 8.97 -32.84 3.52
N ASP A 36 10.19 -33.25 3.86
CA ASP A 36 10.61 -33.74 5.17
C ASP A 36 10.59 -32.60 6.21
N HIS A 37 9.88 -32.83 7.32
CA HIS A 37 9.52 -31.80 8.30
C HIS A 37 10.42 -31.76 9.56
N ASP A 38 11.45 -32.60 9.66
CA ASP A 38 12.17 -32.80 10.93
C ASP A 38 13.41 -31.91 11.18
N ARG A 39 13.59 -30.80 10.45
CA ARG A 39 14.77 -29.92 10.66
C ARG A 39 14.53 -28.42 10.53
N LEU A 40 13.71 -27.80 11.39
CA LEU A 40 13.74 -26.33 11.60
C LEU A 40 13.31 -25.94 13.04
N ALA A 41 14.15 -26.25 14.04
CA ALA A 41 13.95 -25.83 15.43
C ALA A 41 14.71 -24.53 15.76
N SER A 42 14.12 -23.38 15.44
CA SER A 42 14.14 -22.12 16.23
C SER A 42 13.62 -20.97 15.38
N TRP A 43 12.41 -20.47 15.66
CA TRP A 43 11.86 -19.30 14.98
C TRP A 43 11.95 -18.07 15.91
N ARG A 44 12.67 -17.03 15.46
CA ARG A 44 12.47 -15.64 15.93
C ARG A 44 11.64 -14.93 14.87
N LEU A 45 10.41 -14.58 15.21
CA LEU A 45 9.52 -13.77 14.37
C LEU A 45 9.89 -12.29 14.54
N THR A 46 10.27 -11.64 13.43
CA THR A 46 10.50 -10.19 13.41
C THR A 46 9.49 -9.59 12.43
N TYR A 47 8.36 -9.09 12.96
CA TYR A 47 7.41 -8.28 12.19
C TYR A 47 7.54 -6.80 12.59
N PRO A 48 7.50 -5.86 11.64
CA PRO A 48 7.63 -4.44 11.95
C PRO A 48 6.42 -3.85 12.71
N GLU A 49 5.26 -4.52 12.71
CA GLU A 49 4.02 -4.06 13.36
C GLU A 49 3.76 -4.73 14.73
N VAL A 50 4.61 -5.70 15.13
CA VAL A 50 4.55 -6.42 16.42
C VAL A 50 5.94 -6.45 17.05
N ARG A 51 6.19 -5.61 18.05
CA ARG A 51 7.38 -5.72 18.90
C ARG A 51 7.13 -6.77 19.97
N ILE A 52 7.65 -7.97 19.76
CA ILE A 52 7.83 -8.91 20.87
C ILE A 52 9.01 -8.42 21.69
N ARG A 53 8.78 -7.83 22.87
CA ARG A 53 9.85 -7.25 23.70
C ARG A 53 10.78 -8.31 24.31
N GLY A 54 10.36 -9.56 24.29
CA GLY A 54 11.14 -10.70 24.74
C GLY A 54 10.26 -11.79 25.33
N VAL A 55 10.91 -12.93 25.57
CA VAL A 55 10.41 -13.96 26.48
C VAL A 55 11.14 -13.75 27.80
N ASP A 56 10.47 -13.87 28.95
CA ASP A 56 11.18 -13.78 30.23
C ASP A 56 12.30 -14.84 30.33
N ARG A 57 13.26 -14.66 31.24
CA ARG A 57 14.40 -15.59 31.41
C ARG A 57 14.00 -17.05 31.68
N ALA A 58 12.73 -17.32 31.98
CA ALA A 58 12.17 -18.64 32.25
C ALA A 58 11.42 -19.24 31.04
N GLY A 59 11.28 -18.53 29.92
CA GLY A 59 10.57 -19.03 28.74
C GLY A 59 9.04 -18.96 28.84
N SER A 60 8.48 -18.27 29.84
CA SER A 60 7.07 -18.45 30.28
C SER A 60 6.11 -17.29 29.95
N GLN A 61 6.63 -16.16 29.45
CA GLN A 61 5.84 -14.94 29.17
C GLN A 61 6.18 -14.37 27.80
N LEU A 62 5.18 -14.10 26.97
CA LEU A 62 5.33 -13.38 25.70
C LEU A 62 4.86 -11.94 25.89
N LEU A 63 5.78 -10.98 25.78
CA LEU A 63 5.46 -9.56 25.83
C LEU A 63 5.24 -9.04 24.40
N VAL A 64 4.00 -8.68 24.07
CA VAL A 64 3.61 -8.22 22.73
C VAL A 64 3.22 -6.75 22.78
N ASP A 65 3.91 -5.90 22.04
CA ASP A 65 3.56 -4.51 21.76
C ASP A 65 3.13 -4.44 20.28
N GLY A 66 1.87 -4.13 19.96
CA GLY A 66 1.41 -3.94 18.57
C GLY A 66 0.24 -4.82 18.12
N ASP A 67 -0.09 -4.71 16.84
CA ASP A 67 -1.23 -5.36 16.17
C ASP A 67 -0.84 -6.78 15.72
N VAL A 68 -1.42 -7.81 16.31
CA VAL A 68 -1.09 -9.22 15.96
C VAL A 68 -1.69 -9.51 14.59
N GLY A 69 -0.88 -9.34 13.54
CA GLY A 69 -1.28 -9.56 12.15
C GLY A 69 -1.85 -10.96 11.87
N ARG A 70 -2.34 -11.14 10.64
CA ARG A 70 -3.20 -12.24 10.14
C ARG A 70 -2.74 -13.70 10.36
N ARG A 71 -1.53 -13.97 10.84
CA ARG A 71 -1.10 -15.34 11.14
C ARG A 71 -1.22 -15.57 12.64
N GLY A 72 -2.16 -16.46 13.01
CA GLY A 72 -2.34 -16.86 14.39
C GLY A 72 -1.01 -17.21 15.03
N VAL A 73 -0.71 -16.61 16.18
CA VAL A 73 0.44 -17.00 16.98
C VAL A 73 0.06 -18.31 17.66
N GLU A 74 0.79 -19.39 17.38
CA GLU A 74 0.70 -20.58 18.22
C GLU A 74 1.24 -20.23 19.60
N VAL A 75 0.35 -20.24 20.58
CA VAL A 75 0.71 -19.92 21.96
C VAL A 75 0.76 -21.24 22.74
N PRO A 76 1.93 -21.61 23.31
CA PRO A 76 2.06 -22.83 24.11
C PRO A 76 1.07 -22.82 25.28
N ALA A 77 0.60 -24.01 25.68
CA ALA A 77 -0.21 -24.16 26.89
C ALA A 77 0.52 -23.53 28.09
N GLY A 78 -0.18 -22.69 28.86
CA GLY A 78 0.39 -22.03 30.03
C GLY A 78 1.22 -20.77 29.75
N ALA A 79 1.45 -20.40 28.49
CA ALA A 79 2.08 -19.12 28.17
C ALA A 79 1.19 -17.95 28.60
N ARG A 80 1.82 -16.90 29.14
CA ARG A 80 1.11 -15.67 29.50
C ARG A 80 1.21 -14.68 28.35
N ILE A 81 0.07 -14.24 27.86
CA ILE A 81 -0.03 -13.11 26.93
C ILE A 81 -0.41 -11.90 27.76
N VAL A 82 0.50 -10.94 27.83
CA VAL A 82 0.25 -9.69 28.53
C VAL A 82 -0.08 -8.63 27.49
N LEU A 83 -1.33 -8.17 27.50
CA LEU A 83 -1.76 -7.00 26.74
C LEU A 83 -1.70 -5.80 27.68
N ASP A 84 -0.76 -4.89 27.43
CA ASP A 84 -0.61 -3.64 28.18
C ASP A 84 -1.28 -2.50 27.38
N PHE A 85 -2.32 -1.89 27.95
CA PHE A 85 -3.19 -0.98 27.20
C PHE A 85 -2.74 0.47 27.34
N GLY A 86 -1.94 0.94 26.38
CA GLY A 86 -1.58 2.35 26.20
C GLY A 86 -2.71 3.29 25.71
N ARG A 87 -3.97 2.82 25.65
CA ARG A 87 -5.20 3.45 25.05
C ARG A 87 -5.29 3.31 23.51
N PRO A 88 -6.48 3.15 22.86
CA PRO A 88 -7.88 3.18 23.34
C PRO A 88 -8.58 1.79 23.33
N ARG A 89 -9.93 1.76 23.42
CA ARG A 89 -10.82 0.58 23.56
C ARG A 89 -10.37 -0.60 22.69
N LEU A 90 -10.30 -1.80 23.28
CA LEU A 90 -9.98 -3.03 22.58
C LEU A 90 -11.18 -3.97 22.72
N VAL A 91 -11.71 -4.47 21.60
CA VAL A 91 -12.59 -5.63 21.62
C VAL A 91 -11.76 -6.81 21.17
N LEU A 92 -11.54 -7.75 22.07
CA LEU A 92 -10.79 -8.96 21.78
C LEU A 92 -11.76 -9.98 21.19
N ARG A 93 -11.54 -10.36 19.93
CA ARG A 93 -12.19 -11.52 19.33
C ARG A 93 -11.18 -12.66 19.30
N VAL A 94 -11.38 -13.68 20.13
CA VAL A 94 -10.58 -14.89 20.05
C VAL A 94 -11.28 -15.87 19.13
N LEU A 95 -10.81 -15.96 17.88
CA LEU A 95 -11.30 -16.97 16.93
C LEU A 95 -10.54 -18.28 17.16
N ALA A 96 -11.27 -19.39 17.29
CA ALA A 96 -10.73 -20.74 17.29
C ALA A 96 -10.66 -21.35 15.87
N GLU A 97 -10.82 -20.53 14.83
CA GLU A 97 -10.86 -20.98 13.44
C GLU A 97 -9.45 -21.03 12.87
N GLY A 98 -9.01 -22.23 12.47
CA GLY A 98 -7.68 -22.48 11.90
C GLY A 98 -6.98 -23.73 12.43
N CYS A 99 -7.50 -24.38 13.48
CA CYS A 99 -6.96 -25.67 13.93
C CYS A 99 -7.27 -26.75 12.88
N ARG A 100 -6.23 -27.42 12.35
CA ARG A 100 -6.41 -28.65 11.57
C ARG A 100 -7.15 -29.67 12.45
N SER A 101 -8.41 -29.94 12.11
CA SER A 101 -9.31 -31.00 12.58
C SER A 101 -9.16 -31.46 14.05
N GLY A 102 -10.07 -31.02 14.94
CA GLY A 102 -10.45 -31.77 16.15
C GLY A 102 -10.30 -31.08 17.51
N ALA A 103 -9.78 -29.85 17.59
CA ALA A 103 -9.62 -29.16 18.86
C ALA A 103 -10.93 -28.48 19.33
N THR A 104 -11.42 -28.85 20.51
CA THR A 104 -12.48 -28.13 21.24
C THR A 104 -12.02 -26.71 21.61
N THR A 105 -12.94 -25.74 21.62
CA THR A 105 -12.70 -24.33 22.00
C THR A 105 -11.81 -24.24 23.25
N PRO A 106 -10.63 -23.58 23.19
CA PRO A 106 -9.77 -23.49 24.36
C PRO A 106 -10.47 -22.70 25.47
N ALA A 107 -10.45 -23.23 26.69
CA ALA A 107 -10.84 -22.44 27.87
C ALA A 107 -9.73 -21.41 28.11
N ILE A 108 -10.08 -20.12 28.04
CA ILE A 108 -9.14 -19.02 28.27
C ILE A 108 -9.40 -18.50 29.68
N ASP A 109 -8.43 -18.70 30.57
CA ASP A 109 -8.42 -18.02 31.85
C ASP A 109 -7.90 -16.60 31.62
N ALA A 110 -8.73 -15.61 31.92
CA ALA A 110 -8.33 -14.21 31.86
C ALA A 110 -8.04 -13.70 33.28
N GLU A 111 -6.98 -12.91 33.44
CA GLU A 111 -6.75 -12.09 34.63
C GLU A 111 -6.79 -10.62 34.20
N ALA A 112 -7.74 -9.85 34.74
CA ALA A 112 -7.85 -8.42 34.50
C ALA A 112 -7.31 -7.64 35.70
N TYR A 113 -6.47 -6.64 35.45
CA TYR A 113 -5.91 -5.77 36.49
C TYR A 113 -6.63 -4.43 36.53
N VAL A 114 -7.18 -4.06 37.69
CA VAL A 114 -8.06 -2.89 37.86
C VAL A 114 -7.40 -1.72 38.55
N ALA A 115 -7.25 -0.62 37.81
CA ALA A 115 -6.54 0.61 38.18
C ALA A 115 -6.90 1.19 39.55
N LYS A 116 -8.20 1.21 39.88
CA LYS A 116 -8.73 2.04 40.97
C LYS A 116 -8.81 1.37 42.33
N ARG A 117 -8.41 0.10 42.47
CA ARG A 117 -8.55 -0.62 43.77
C ARG A 117 -7.38 -1.50 44.19
N GLY A 118 -6.33 -1.66 43.40
CA GLY A 118 -5.23 -2.60 43.73
C GLY A 118 -5.69 -4.05 43.96
N ARG A 119 -6.94 -4.39 43.63
CA ARG A 119 -7.52 -5.72 43.83
C ARG A 119 -7.34 -6.53 42.56
N ARG A 120 -6.71 -7.69 42.72
CA ARG A 120 -6.58 -8.72 41.69
C ARG A 120 -7.88 -9.53 41.66
N GLY A 121 -8.59 -9.50 40.54
CA GLY A 121 -9.71 -10.40 40.28
C GLY A 121 -9.22 -11.62 39.48
N ARG A 122 -9.51 -12.83 39.94
CA ARG A 122 -9.24 -14.07 39.21
C ARG A 122 -10.56 -14.82 39.07
N GLY A 123 -10.92 -15.18 37.84
CA GLY A 123 -12.16 -15.89 37.53
C GLY A 123 -12.23 -16.22 36.04
N GLY A 124 -13.18 -17.08 35.63
CA GLY A 124 -13.43 -17.32 34.22
C GLY A 124 -13.78 -16.01 33.51
N ALA A 125 -13.48 -15.87 32.21
CA ALA A 125 -13.64 -14.63 31.46
C ALA A 125 -15.03 -13.96 31.66
N GLY A 126 -16.08 -14.76 31.87
CA GLY A 126 -17.47 -14.34 32.14
C GLY A 126 -17.74 -13.65 33.49
N SER A 127 -16.79 -13.67 34.42
CA SER A 127 -16.96 -13.20 35.80
C SER A 127 -16.08 -12.00 36.16
N LEU A 128 -15.29 -11.50 35.22
CA LEU A 128 -14.30 -10.46 35.50
C LEU A 128 -14.93 -9.06 35.46
N PRO A 129 -14.68 -8.20 36.48
CA PRO A 129 -15.17 -6.83 36.48
C PRO A 129 -14.64 -6.04 35.28
N GLY A 130 -15.56 -5.51 34.45
CA GLY A 130 -15.21 -4.73 33.25
C GLY A 130 -15.02 -5.56 31.97
N LEU A 131 -15.35 -6.85 31.99
CA LEU A 131 -15.47 -7.69 30.81
C LEU A 131 -16.94 -8.05 30.59
N THR A 132 -17.52 -7.58 29.49
CA THR A 132 -18.91 -7.89 29.15
C THR A 132 -18.92 -8.85 27.95
N PRO A 133 -19.44 -10.07 28.08
CA PRO A 133 -19.61 -10.95 26.94
C PRO A 133 -20.65 -10.36 25.99
N ARG A 134 -20.29 -10.26 24.71
CA ARG A 134 -21.23 -10.05 23.61
C ARG A 134 -21.11 -11.26 22.67
N GLY A 135 -22.21 -11.69 22.08
CA GLY A 135 -22.17 -12.79 21.14
C GLY A 135 -23.56 -13.25 20.75
N LEU A 136 -23.74 -13.51 19.45
CA LEU A 136 -24.84 -14.31 18.95
C LEU A 136 -24.49 -15.80 19.16
N PRO A 137 -25.48 -16.68 19.36
CA PRO A 137 -25.23 -18.12 19.44
C PRO A 137 -24.41 -18.60 18.23
N GLY A 138 -23.27 -19.25 18.48
CA GLY A 138 -22.45 -19.89 17.43
C GLY A 138 -21.22 -19.13 16.92
N SER A 139 -20.95 -17.88 17.34
CA SER A 139 -19.86 -17.05 16.78
C SER A 139 -18.57 -16.94 17.61
N GLY A 140 -18.40 -17.79 18.62
CA GLY A 140 -17.33 -17.66 19.64
C GLY A 140 -17.57 -16.46 20.57
N PRO A 141 -16.94 -16.41 21.76
CA PRO A 141 -17.19 -15.34 22.71
C PRO A 141 -16.50 -14.03 22.29
N LEU A 142 -17.26 -12.94 22.09
CA LEU A 142 -16.74 -11.58 21.95
C LEU A 142 -16.70 -10.94 23.34
N TRP A 143 -15.59 -10.29 23.69
CA TRP A 143 -15.45 -9.64 25.00
C TRP A 143 -15.24 -8.13 24.82
N GLU A 144 -16.14 -7.34 25.40
CA GLU A 144 -16.00 -5.89 25.47
C GLU A 144 -15.30 -5.48 26.78
N LEU A 145 -14.22 -4.69 26.67
CA LEU A 145 -13.40 -4.26 27.80
C LEU A 145 -13.77 -2.82 28.25
N ASP A 146 -14.09 -2.64 29.53
CA ASP A 146 -14.30 -1.33 30.15
C ASP A 146 -12.95 -0.71 30.57
N ARG A 147 -12.56 0.35 29.85
CA ARG A 147 -11.30 1.08 30.02
C ARG A 147 -11.13 1.71 31.41
N ASP A 148 -12.23 2.11 32.05
CA ASP A 148 -12.14 2.80 33.35
C ASP A 148 -11.81 1.79 34.47
N ARG A 149 -11.85 0.50 34.12
CA ARG A 149 -11.67 -0.62 35.03
C ARG A 149 -10.49 -1.51 34.67
N VAL A 150 -10.02 -1.64 33.43
CA VAL A 150 -8.97 -2.62 33.11
C VAL A 150 -7.72 -1.95 32.52
N GLN A 151 -6.60 -1.99 33.25
CA GLN A 151 -5.29 -1.47 32.83
C GLN A 151 -4.43 -2.50 32.11
N ARG A 152 -4.58 -3.77 32.48
CA ARG A 152 -3.79 -4.88 31.96
C ARG A 152 -4.69 -6.10 31.86
N LEU A 153 -4.64 -6.79 30.73
CA LEU A 153 -5.30 -8.08 30.55
C LEU A 153 -4.22 -9.14 30.32
N VAL A 154 -4.23 -10.16 31.16
CA VAL A 154 -3.37 -11.34 30.99
C VAL A 154 -4.25 -12.48 30.53
N LEU A 155 -4.05 -12.96 29.30
CA LEU A 155 -4.71 -14.14 28.79
C LEU A 155 -3.83 -15.36 29.06
N ARG A 156 -4.43 -16.40 29.63
CA ARG A 156 -3.80 -17.71 29.87
C ARG A 156 -4.62 -18.78 29.15
N PRO A 157 -4.19 -19.22 27.96
CA PRO A 157 -4.81 -20.37 27.33
C PRO A 157 -4.52 -21.63 28.17
N SER A 158 -5.58 -22.33 28.58
CA SER A 158 -5.47 -23.58 29.35
C SER A 158 -4.96 -24.77 28.53
N ARG A 159 -4.98 -24.65 27.20
CA ARG A 159 -4.46 -25.62 26.22
C ARG A 159 -3.76 -24.88 25.09
N ALA A 160 -2.83 -25.53 24.41
CA ALA A 160 -2.23 -24.99 23.18
C ALA A 160 -3.35 -24.70 22.17
N GLY A 161 -3.31 -23.52 21.56
CA GLY A 161 -4.31 -23.08 20.60
C GLY A 161 -3.88 -21.80 19.90
N CYS A 162 -4.47 -21.53 18.74
CA CYS A 162 -4.24 -20.30 18.01
C CYS A 162 -5.07 -19.18 18.65
N LEU A 163 -4.46 -18.02 18.90
CA LEU A 163 -5.25 -16.80 19.03
C LEU A 163 -5.61 -16.27 17.65
N GLY A 164 -6.90 -16.01 17.47
CA GLY A 164 -7.41 -15.26 16.34
C GLY A 164 -6.99 -13.78 16.34
N GLU A 165 -7.39 -13.09 15.27
CA GLU A 165 -7.14 -11.68 14.98
C GLU A 165 -7.58 -10.77 16.15
N VAL A 166 -6.64 -10.01 16.71
CA VAL A 166 -6.93 -8.98 17.72
C VAL A 166 -7.14 -7.66 17.01
N THR A 167 -8.37 -7.31 16.68
CA THR A 167 -8.65 -6.01 16.05
C THR A 167 -8.94 -4.94 17.11
N PRO A 168 -8.06 -3.95 17.33
CA PRO A 168 -8.43 -2.78 18.13
C PRO A 168 -9.65 -2.09 17.51
N ILE A 169 -10.72 -1.94 18.30
CA ILE A 169 -11.84 -1.07 17.93
C ILE A 169 -11.47 0.32 18.41
N TYR A 170 -10.80 1.06 17.53
CA TYR A 170 -10.70 2.52 17.66
C TYR A 170 -12.13 3.11 17.72
N GLY A 171 -12.30 4.35 18.18
CA GLY A 171 -13.62 4.98 18.31
C GLY A 171 -14.39 5.07 16.99
N ASP A 172 -15.37 5.96 16.89
CA ASP A 172 -16.15 6.07 15.65
C ASP A 172 -15.21 6.44 14.48
N LEU A 173 -15.07 5.53 13.51
CA LEU A 173 -14.23 5.72 12.33
C LEU A 173 -15.08 6.31 11.22
N ALA A 174 -14.50 7.19 10.42
CA ALA A 174 -15.25 7.90 9.40
C ALA A 174 -15.76 6.95 8.30
N LEU A 175 -14.93 5.98 7.92
CA LEU A 175 -15.16 5.07 6.80
C LEU A 175 -15.12 3.61 7.26
N GLY A 176 -16.17 2.85 6.96
CA GLY A 176 -16.17 1.40 7.00
C GLY A 176 -15.94 0.84 5.60
N ILE A 177 -15.16 -0.22 5.45
CA ILE A 177 -14.88 -0.90 4.18
C ILE A 177 -15.22 -2.35 4.34
N VAL A 178 -16.18 -2.85 3.58
CA VAL A 178 -16.55 -4.26 3.63
C VAL A 178 -15.41 -5.10 3.06
N ARG A 179 -15.02 -6.15 3.77
CA ARG A 179 -14.07 -7.17 3.28
C ARG A 179 -14.77 -8.51 3.09
N GLY A 180 -14.23 -9.32 2.17
CA GLY A 180 -14.61 -10.71 2.03
C GLY A 180 -14.20 -11.56 3.24
N PRO A 181 -14.49 -12.87 3.22
CA PRO A 181 -14.05 -13.81 4.25
C PRO A 181 -12.51 -13.89 4.32
N ALA A 182 -11.96 -14.41 5.41
CA ALA A 182 -10.52 -14.33 5.69
C ALA A 182 -9.64 -15.08 4.66
N ASP A 183 -10.15 -16.17 4.08
CA ASP A 183 -9.50 -16.99 3.06
C ASP A 183 -9.58 -16.36 1.66
N ARG A 184 -10.53 -15.45 1.45
CA ARG A 184 -10.74 -14.69 0.21
C ARG A 184 -11.11 -13.26 0.58
N PRO A 185 -10.15 -12.46 1.04
CA PRO A 185 -10.43 -11.13 1.57
C PRO A 185 -11.04 -10.20 0.50
N GLY A 186 -10.84 -10.55 -0.77
CA GLY A 186 -11.35 -9.80 -1.90
C GLY A 186 -10.70 -8.42 -1.99
N PRO A 187 -11.28 -7.50 -2.77
CA PRO A 187 -10.72 -6.17 -2.99
C PRO A 187 -10.70 -5.24 -1.76
N GLY A 188 -11.33 -5.60 -0.64
CA GLY A 188 -11.47 -4.73 0.54
C GLY A 188 -10.16 -4.23 1.15
N PRO A 189 -9.20 -5.12 1.51
CA PRO A 189 -7.90 -4.68 2.02
C PRO A 189 -7.12 -3.82 1.03
N TYR A 190 -7.21 -4.12 -0.27
CA TYR A 190 -6.57 -3.28 -1.27
C TYR A 190 -7.23 -1.91 -1.39
N LEU A 191 -8.55 -1.81 -1.31
CA LEU A 191 -9.23 -0.51 -1.24
C LEU A 191 -8.79 0.32 -0.02
N ALA A 192 -8.60 -0.32 1.14
CA ALA A 192 -8.04 0.36 2.32
C ALA A 192 -6.61 0.85 2.06
N GLU A 193 -5.78 0.03 1.41
CA GLU A 193 -4.42 0.38 0.99
C GLU A 193 -4.40 1.59 0.04
N LEU A 194 -5.33 1.65 -0.93
CA LEU A 194 -5.50 2.79 -1.83
C LEU A 194 -5.84 4.08 -1.06
N LEU A 195 -6.78 4.01 -0.12
CA LEU A 195 -7.15 5.16 0.71
C LEU A 195 -6.00 5.63 1.61
N TRP A 196 -5.24 4.70 2.20
CA TRP A 196 -4.03 5.01 2.97
C TRP A 196 -2.97 5.71 2.14
N ALA A 197 -2.71 5.23 0.93
CA ALA A 197 -1.77 5.89 0.03
C ALA A 197 -2.20 7.32 -0.35
N HIS A 198 -3.50 7.62 -0.30
CA HIS A 198 -4.05 8.97 -0.49
C HIS A 198 -4.21 9.79 0.81
N GLY A 199 -3.65 9.27 1.91
CA GLY A 199 -3.59 9.95 3.20
C GLY A 199 -4.85 9.81 4.04
N ILE A 200 -5.69 8.81 3.80
CA ILE A 200 -6.96 8.62 4.54
C ILE A 200 -6.82 7.45 5.55
N PRO A 201 -6.23 7.66 6.74
CA PRO A 201 -6.02 6.57 7.70
C PRO A 201 -7.28 6.18 8.48
N ALA A 202 -8.35 6.99 8.44
CA ALA A 202 -9.58 6.81 9.21
C ALA A 202 -10.54 5.76 8.60
N VAL A 203 -10.03 4.54 8.39
CA VAL A 203 -10.74 3.43 7.75
C VAL A 203 -10.83 2.21 8.67
N GLN A 204 -11.97 1.52 8.65
CA GLN A 204 -12.16 0.23 9.32
C GLN A 204 -12.48 -0.85 8.30
N LEU A 205 -11.80 -2.00 8.34
CA LEU A 205 -12.23 -3.18 7.60
C LEU A 205 -13.36 -3.89 8.37
N LEU A 206 -14.48 -4.12 7.69
CA LEU A 206 -15.68 -4.75 8.24
C LEU A 206 -15.81 -6.16 7.64
N PRO A 207 -15.52 -7.24 8.40
CA PRO A 207 -15.81 -8.59 7.95
C PRO A 207 -17.33 -8.80 7.85
N PRO A 208 -17.82 -9.81 7.10
CA PRO A 208 -19.25 -10.02 6.90
C PRO A 208 -20.09 -10.05 8.20
N PRO A 209 -19.67 -10.74 9.29
CA PRO A 209 -20.41 -10.74 10.55
C PRO A 209 -20.50 -9.39 11.27
N ALA A 210 -19.71 -8.39 10.84
CA ALA A 210 -19.74 -7.03 11.38
C ALA A 210 -20.68 -6.11 10.60
N ILE A 211 -21.33 -6.58 9.53
CA ILE A 211 -22.30 -5.81 8.73
C ILE A 211 -23.66 -5.81 9.45
N VAL A 212 -23.70 -5.20 10.63
CA VAL A 212 -24.89 -5.09 11.48
C VAL A 212 -25.12 -3.63 11.87
N ALA A 213 -26.38 -3.26 12.16
CA ALA A 213 -26.79 -1.86 12.35
C ALA A 213 -25.90 -1.08 13.34
N ASP A 214 -25.64 -1.64 14.54
CA ASP A 214 -24.83 -1.01 15.60
C ASP A 214 -23.39 -0.72 15.19
N VAL A 215 -22.84 -1.47 14.23
CA VAL A 215 -21.49 -1.25 13.71
C VAL A 215 -21.53 -0.26 12.56
N LEU A 216 -22.47 -0.41 11.62
CA LEU A 216 -22.62 0.48 10.48
C LEU A 216 -22.88 1.92 10.92
N ASP A 217 -23.70 2.13 11.95
CA ASP A 217 -24.09 3.46 12.45
C ASP A 217 -22.93 4.24 13.10
N ARG A 218 -21.77 3.60 13.35
CA ARG A 218 -20.54 4.26 13.81
C ARG A 218 -19.77 4.95 12.68
N HIS A 219 -20.14 4.64 11.45
CA HIS A 219 -19.46 5.13 10.26
C HIS A 219 -20.34 6.14 9.56
N GLU A 220 -19.70 7.11 8.94
CA GLU A 220 -20.41 8.05 8.09
C GLU A 220 -20.64 7.49 6.70
N ALA A 221 -19.64 6.77 6.19
CA ALA A 221 -19.72 6.10 4.90
C ALA A 221 -19.29 4.63 5.00
N ILE A 222 -19.94 3.79 4.21
CA ILE A 222 -19.59 2.38 4.03
C ILE A 222 -19.24 2.15 2.57
N LEU A 223 -18.01 1.72 2.35
CA LEU A 223 -17.49 1.35 1.04
C LEU A 223 -17.62 -0.16 0.87
N VAL A 224 -18.23 -0.56 -0.23
CA VAL A 224 -18.52 -1.95 -0.56
C VAL A 224 -17.81 -2.25 -1.87
N PRO A 225 -16.59 -2.80 -1.79
CA PRO A 225 -15.89 -3.22 -2.99
C PRO A 225 -16.63 -4.41 -3.63
N ASN A 226 -16.17 -4.88 -4.79
CA ASN A 226 -16.82 -5.98 -5.49
C ASN A 226 -16.60 -7.32 -4.74
N VAL A 227 -17.42 -7.56 -3.72
CA VAL A 227 -17.41 -8.76 -2.88
C VAL A 227 -18.80 -9.39 -2.87
N GLU A 228 -18.84 -10.71 -2.69
CA GLU A 228 -20.10 -11.42 -2.49
C GLU A 228 -20.68 -11.08 -1.11
N LEU A 229 -21.99 -10.79 -1.10
CA LEU A 229 -22.75 -10.47 0.10
C LEU A 229 -23.99 -11.35 0.16
N ASP A 230 -24.30 -11.84 1.36
CA ASP A 230 -25.59 -12.46 1.63
C ASP A 230 -26.72 -11.42 1.70
N ASP A 231 -27.97 -11.91 1.69
CA ASP A 231 -29.15 -11.06 1.63
C ASP A 231 -29.32 -10.23 2.92
N GLU A 232 -28.89 -10.75 4.07
CA GLU A 232 -28.91 -10.06 5.36
C GLU A 232 -27.97 -8.85 5.36
N SER A 233 -26.73 -9.04 4.89
CA SER A 233 -25.73 -7.98 4.74
C SER A 233 -26.20 -6.90 3.78
N VAL A 234 -26.77 -7.28 2.63
CA VAL A 234 -27.35 -6.33 1.67
C VAL A 234 -28.49 -5.54 2.31
N ALA A 235 -29.40 -6.20 3.02
CA ALA A 235 -30.51 -5.55 3.71
C ALA A 235 -30.01 -4.56 4.79
N ALA A 236 -29.00 -4.94 5.57
CA ALA A 236 -28.39 -4.10 6.59
C ALA A 236 -27.74 -2.84 5.99
N LEU A 237 -27.00 -2.96 4.88
CA LEU A 237 -26.37 -1.85 4.17
C LEU A 237 -27.40 -0.89 3.56
N VAL A 238 -28.46 -1.42 2.94
CA VAL A 238 -29.57 -0.61 2.42
C VAL A 238 -30.28 0.11 3.57
N ALA A 239 -30.51 -0.55 4.70
CA ALA A 239 -31.11 0.07 5.88
C ALA A 239 -30.24 1.20 6.45
N PHE A 240 -28.92 1.00 6.55
CA PHE A 240 -27.96 2.05 6.92
C PHE A 240 -28.09 3.28 5.99
N CYS A 241 -28.09 3.05 4.67
CA CYS A 241 -28.28 4.13 3.70
C CYS A 241 -29.63 4.84 3.90
N ARG A 242 -30.73 4.10 4.10
CA ARG A 242 -32.07 4.69 4.36
C ARG A 242 -32.10 5.63 5.57
N ARG A 243 -31.29 5.36 6.59
CA ARG A 243 -31.17 6.18 7.81
C ARG A 243 -30.34 7.45 7.64
N GLY A 244 -29.68 7.65 6.49
CA GLY A 244 -28.86 8.84 6.22
C GLY A 244 -27.37 8.55 6.04
N GLY A 245 -26.96 7.28 6.03
CA GLY A 245 -25.60 6.88 5.72
C GLY A 245 -25.22 7.13 4.26
N LEU A 246 -23.92 7.27 3.99
CA LEU A 246 -23.36 7.26 2.63
C LEU A 246 -22.91 5.85 2.29
N LEU A 247 -23.47 5.25 1.25
CA LEU A 247 -23.08 3.94 0.77
C LEU A 247 -22.33 4.10 -0.56
N VAL A 248 -21.13 3.53 -0.68
CA VAL A 248 -20.34 3.58 -1.92
C VAL A 248 -20.09 2.16 -2.41
N ALA A 249 -20.59 1.80 -3.59
CA ALA A 249 -20.41 0.47 -4.17
C ALA A 249 -19.50 0.54 -5.40
N PHE A 250 -18.69 -0.49 -5.60
CA PHE A 250 -17.83 -0.67 -6.77
C PHE A 250 -18.25 -1.92 -7.54
N GLY A 251 -18.44 -1.79 -8.86
CA GLY A 251 -18.95 -2.85 -9.73
C GLY A 251 -20.48 -2.87 -9.90
N GLU A 252 -20.98 -2.76 -11.14
CA GLU A 252 -22.43 -2.85 -11.45
C GLU A 252 -23.03 -4.22 -11.14
N THR A 253 -22.21 -5.27 -11.19
CA THR A 253 -22.64 -6.64 -10.92
C THR A 253 -22.84 -6.91 -9.43
N SER A 254 -22.38 -6.03 -8.56
CA SER A 254 -22.59 -6.18 -7.13
C SER A 254 -24.10 -6.22 -6.84
N ARG A 255 -24.53 -7.20 -6.02
CA ARG A 255 -25.93 -7.31 -5.58
C ARG A 255 -26.43 -6.00 -4.99
N LEU A 256 -25.54 -5.27 -4.33
CA LEU A 256 -25.82 -3.97 -3.73
C LEU A 256 -26.13 -2.89 -4.75
N ALA A 257 -25.36 -2.77 -5.84
CA ALA A 257 -25.64 -1.81 -6.91
C ALA A 257 -27.04 -2.01 -7.51
N ARG A 258 -27.48 -3.27 -7.65
CA ARG A 258 -28.84 -3.61 -8.09
C ARG A 258 -29.90 -3.26 -7.04
N ALA A 259 -29.61 -3.49 -5.76
CA ALA A 259 -30.53 -3.24 -4.66
C ALA A 259 -30.82 -1.74 -4.42
N VAL A 260 -29.86 -0.85 -4.72
CA VAL A 260 -30.04 0.61 -4.58
C VAL A 260 -30.72 1.27 -5.79
N GLY A 261 -30.94 0.52 -6.87
CA GLY A 261 -31.68 0.95 -8.06
C GLY A 261 -30.88 1.81 -9.07
N PRO A 262 -31.47 2.10 -10.25
CA PRO A 262 -30.82 2.83 -11.33
C PRO A 262 -30.69 4.32 -10.95
N GLY A 263 -29.52 4.72 -10.46
CA GLY A 263 -29.24 6.11 -10.10
C GLY A 263 -29.14 7.07 -11.28
N ARG A 264 -28.93 8.35 -10.97
CA ARG A 264 -28.58 9.39 -11.96
C ARG A 264 -27.07 9.38 -12.18
N PHE A 265 -26.62 9.52 -13.42
CA PHE A 265 -25.21 9.72 -13.74
C PHE A 265 -24.76 11.13 -13.31
N LEU A 266 -23.56 11.24 -12.70
CA LEU A 266 -22.96 12.54 -12.37
C LEU A 266 -21.96 12.99 -13.43
N VAL A 267 -21.21 12.05 -14.00
CA VAL A 267 -20.17 12.33 -15.00
C VAL A 267 -20.15 11.22 -16.04
N GLU A 268 -20.28 11.60 -17.31
CA GLU A 268 -19.95 10.79 -18.48
C GLU A 268 -18.85 11.51 -19.26
N ARG A 269 -17.62 11.49 -18.74
CA ARG A 269 -16.46 11.90 -19.52
C ARG A 269 -15.62 10.65 -19.78
N PRO A 270 -15.12 10.42 -21.02
CA PRO A 270 -14.30 9.26 -21.34
C PRO A 270 -13.04 9.13 -20.46
N GLU A 271 -12.58 10.26 -19.92
CA GLU A 271 -11.33 10.38 -19.16
C GLU A 271 -11.48 10.12 -17.65
N THR A 272 -12.72 10.00 -17.13
CA THR A 272 -13.02 9.89 -15.69
C THR A 272 -13.81 8.64 -15.39
N LEU A 273 -13.70 8.12 -14.15
CA LEU A 273 -14.56 7.03 -13.69
C LEU A 273 -16.03 7.39 -13.87
N ALA A 274 -16.80 6.48 -14.46
CA ALA A 274 -18.25 6.62 -14.47
C ALA A 274 -18.76 6.53 -13.02
N GLU A 275 -19.77 7.31 -12.71
CA GLU A 275 -20.38 7.25 -11.39
C GLU A 275 -21.87 7.60 -11.47
N ARG A 276 -22.65 6.89 -10.66
CA ARG A 276 -24.08 7.12 -10.49
C ARG A 276 -24.40 7.33 -9.03
N TYR A 277 -25.42 8.11 -8.73
CA TYR A 277 -25.95 8.21 -7.38
C TYR A 277 -27.47 8.05 -7.35
N SER A 278 -27.93 7.50 -6.23
CA SER A 278 -29.35 7.34 -5.91
C SER A 278 -29.60 7.88 -4.51
N LYS A 279 -30.73 8.57 -4.32
CA LYS A 279 -31.26 8.81 -2.98
C LYS A 279 -31.97 7.56 -2.51
N VAL A 280 -31.56 7.06 -1.34
CA VAL A 280 -32.14 5.86 -0.72
C VAL A 280 -32.57 6.27 0.69
N GLY A 281 -33.88 6.48 0.87
CA GLY A 281 -34.40 7.10 2.10
C GLY A 281 -33.78 8.48 2.33
N ARG A 282 -33.15 8.70 3.49
CA ARG A 282 -32.46 9.95 3.84
C ARG A 282 -30.99 10.00 3.40
N GLY A 283 -30.40 8.87 3.00
CA GLY A 283 -29.00 8.79 2.62
C GLY A 283 -28.78 8.82 1.12
N THR A 284 -27.55 8.48 0.74
CA THR A 284 -27.13 8.42 -0.67
C THR A 284 -26.37 7.13 -0.90
N ALA A 285 -26.70 6.44 -2.00
CA ALA A 285 -25.84 5.43 -2.59
C ALA A 285 -25.08 6.02 -3.79
N LEU A 286 -23.76 5.96 -3.77
CA LEU A 286 -22.86 6.23 -4.89
C LEU A 286 -22.40 4.89 -5.46
N VAL A 287 -22.46 4.72 -6.77
CA VAL A 287 -22.05 3.49 -7.46
C VAL A 287 -21.04 3.85 -8.53
N PHE A 288 -19.86 3.28 -8.41
CA PHE A 288 -18.89 3.20 -9.50
C PHE A 288 -19.18 1.90 -10.27
N PRO A 289 -19.62 1.98 -11.54
CA PRO A 289 -19.87 0.81 -12.37
C PRO A 289 -18.67 -0.13 -12.46
N GLU A 290 -17.48 0.44 -12.39
CA GLU A 290 -16.20 -0.25 -12.41
C GLU A 290 -15.77 -0.74 -11.03
N ASP A 291 -15.08 -1.88 -11.01
CA ASP A 291 -14.34 -2.35 -9.83
C ASP A 291 -13.02 -1.58 -9.71
N VAL A 292 -13.09 -0.38 -9.13
CA VAL A 292 -11.94 0.54 -9.01
C VAL A 292 -10.72 -0.13 -8.38
N PRO A 293 -10.81 -0.88 -7.26
CA PRO A 293 -9.66 -1.63 -6.74
C PRO A 293 -9.02 -2.59 -7.75
N ALA A 294 -9.82 -3.36 -8.49
CA ALA A 294 -9.31 -4.31 -9.48
C ALA A 294 -8.67 -3.59 -10.69
N ILE A 295 -9.26 -2.48 -11.15
CA ILE A 295 -8.69 -1.65 -12.22
C ILE A 295 -7.36 -1.07 -11.77
N VAL A 296 -7.31 -0.45 -10.58
CA VAL A 296 -6.07 0.15 -10.05
C VAL A 296 -4.98 -0.90 -9.89
N ARG A 297 -5.29 -2.10 -9.40
CA ARG A 297 -4.34 -3.21 -9.34
C ARG A 297 -3.79 -3.54 -10.72
N SER A 298 -4.66 -3.68 -11.72
CA SER A 298 -4.27 -4.06 -13.08
C SER A 298 -3.43 -2.96 -13.75
N LEU A 299 -3.77 -1.70 -13.54
CA LEU A 299 -2.98 -0.57 -14.00
C LEU A 299 -1.60 -0.52 -13.35
N ARG A 300 -1.49 -0.89 -12.06
CA ARG A 300 -0.24 -0.79 -11.29
C ARG A 300 0.68 -2.00 -11.39
N GLN A 301 0.12 -3.19 -11.38
CA GLN A 301 0.87 -4.46 -11.37
C GLN A 301 0.82 -5.18 -12.71
N GLY A 302 0.03 -4.70 -13.65
CA GLY A 302 -0.12 -5.26 -14.99
C GLY A 302 -1.07 -6.46 -15.03
N ASP A 303 -1.06 -7.16 -16.16
CA ASP A 303 -1.96 -8.29 -16.40
C ASP A 303 -1.39 -9.60 -15.80
N PRO A 304 -2.07 -10.22 -14.81
CA PRO A 304 -1.64 -11.51 -14.27
C PRO A 304 -1.60 -12.63 -15.32
N ALA A 305 -2.35 -12.53 -16.42
CA ALA A 305 -2.28 -13.51 -17.51
C ALA A 305 -0.96 -13.45 -18.30
N ARG A 306 -0.17 -12.39 -18.10
CA ARG A 306 1.17 -12.22 -18.70
C ARG A 306 2.31 -12.56 -17.74
N ALA A 307 2.00 -13.07 -16.56
CA ALA A 307 2.98 -13.53 -15.60
C ALA A 307 3.95 -14.53 -16.24
N GLY A 308 5.25 -14.19 -16.27
CA GLY A 308 6.29 -15.03 -16.86
C GLY A 308 6.32 -15.08 -18.40
N VAL A 309 5.51 -14.26 -19.09
CA VAL A 309 5.49 -14.20 -20.55
C VAL A 309 6.43 -13.10 -21.01
N GLU A 310 7.56 -13.47 -21.59
CA GLU A 310 8.49 -12.54 -22.26
C GLU A 310 7.79 -11.89 -23.47
N SER A 311 7.85 -10.55 -23.59
CA SER A 311 7.07 -9.81 -24.59
C SER A 311 7.88 -8.79 -25.41
N ASP A 312 9.16 -8.67 -25.12
CA ASP A 312 10.01 -7.61 -25.60
C ASP A 312 11.26 -8.05 -26.33
N GLY A 313 11.53 -9.36 -26.39
CA GLY A 313 12.67 -9.98 -27.03
C GLY A 313 13.95 -9.96 -26.20
N VAL A 314 13.90 -9.56 -24.92
CA VAL A 314 15.03 -9.60 -23.99
C VAL A 314 14.92 -10.85 -23.13
N PRO A 315 15.96 -11.70 -23.04
CA PRO A 315 15.90 -12.89 -22.21
C PRO A 315 15.64 -12.56 -20.73
N GLY A 316 14.58 -13.15 -20.19
CA GLY A 316 14.10 -12.94 -18.82
C GLY A 316 12.84 -12.07 -18.79
N SER A 317 11.90 -12.38 -17.89
CA SER A 317 10.71 -11.56 -17.72
C SER A 317 11.03 -10.31 -16.88
N SER A 318 10.37 -9.21 -17.20
CA SER A 318 10.43 -7.93 -16.49
C SER A 318 9.02 -7.44 -16.12
N PRO A 319 8.86 -6.45 -15.23
CA PRO A 319 7.56 -5.87 -14.97
C PRO A 319 6.93 -5.28 -16.24
N GLY A 320 7.74 -4.77 -17.17
CA GLY A 320 7.29 -4.24 -18.44
C GLY A 320 6.52 -5.26 -19.30
N ASP A 321 6.78 -6.55 -19.13
CA ASP A 321 6.05 -7.60 -19.83
C ASP A 321 4.59 -7.72 -19.40
N LEU A 322 4.30 -7.39 -18.15
CA LEU A 322 2.94 -7.30 -17.62
C LEU A 322 2.15 -6.15 -18.26
N PHE A 323 2.81 -5.25 -19.01
CA PHE A 323 2.26 -4.04 -19.63
C PHE A 323 2.47 -3.95 -21.14
N ALA A 324 2.74 -5.06 -21.84
CA ALA A 324 3.20 -5.02 -23.24
C ALA A 324 2.26 -4.34 -24.26
N ASP A 325 0.98 -4.16 -23.93
CA ASP A 325 -0.03 -3.53 -24.80
C ASP A 325 -0.33 -2.07 -24.46
N GLN A 326 0.45 -1.46 -23.57
CA GLN A 326 0.20 -0.08 -23.19
C GLN A 326 0.42 0.90 -24.33
N THR A 327 -0.50 1.86 -24.44
CA THR A 327 -0.45 2.97 -25.37
C THR A 327 0.29 4.17 -24.77
N PRO A 328 0.79 5.11 -25.59
CA PRO A 328 1.38 6.35 -25.08
C PRO A 328 0.42 7.15 -24.18
N SER A 329 -0.88 7.16 -24.48
CA SER A 329 -1.87 7.90 -23.70
C SER A 329 -2.10 7.28 -22.31
N GLN A 330 -1.94 5.97 -22.16
CA GLN A 330 -2.04 5.30 -20.86
C GLN A 330 -0.86 5.62 -19.93
N ARG A 331 0.28 6.06 -20.48
CA ARG A 331 1.50 6.39 -19.73
C ARG A 331 1.68 7.88 -19.47
N SER A 332 0.91 8.76 -20.12
CA SER A 332 1.15 10.20 -20.05
C SER A 332 0.74 10.83 -18.70
N VAL A 333 -0.16 10.16 -17.97
CA VAL A 333 -0.69 10.61 -16.68
C VAL A 333 -0.76 9.42 -15.71
N PRO A 334 -0.69 9.66 -14.38
CA PRO A 334 -0.78 8.59 -13.39
C PRO A 334 -2.24 8.19 -13.16
N THR A 335 -2.88 7.59 -14.16
CA THR A 335 -4.32 7.28 -14.17
C THR A 335 -4.78 6.49 -12.93
N ALA A 336 -3.98 5.53 -12.45
CA ALA A 336 -4.33 4.75 -11.26
C ALA A 336 -4.40 5.64 -10.00
N TYR A 337 -3.47 6.58 -9.85
CA TYR A 337 -3.50 7.58 -8.78
C TYR A 337 -4.71 8.52 -8.93
N LEU A 338 -5.00 8.97 -10.15
CA LEU A 338 -6.13 9.87 -10.41
C LEU A 338 -7.49 9.21 -10.14
N TYR A 339 -7.65 7.91 -10.44
CA TYR A 339 -8.88 7.17 -10.14
C TYR A 339 -9.17 7.10 -8.64
N VAL A 340 -8.17 6.79 -7.82
CA VAL A 340 -8.33 6.78 -6.37
C VAL A 340 -8.58 8.19 -5.83
N ARG A 341 -7.90 9.20 -6.40
CA ARG A 341 -8.15 10.61 -6.07
C ARG A 341 -9.61 10.99 -6.31
N THR A 342 -10.19 10.63 -7.47
CA THR A 342 -11.60 10.86 -7.76
C THR A 342 -12.52 10.22 -6.71
N VAL A 343 -12.25 8.98 -6.28
CA VAL A 343 -13.02 8.34 -5.21
C VAL A 343 -12.93 9.12 -3.90
N VAL A 344 -11.73 9.57 -3.51
CA VAL A 344 -11.51 10.36 -2.28
C VAL A 344 -12.23 11.70 -2.34
N ASP A 345 -12.15 12.41 -3.47
CA ASP A 345 -12.80 13.71 -3.63
C ASP A 345 -14.33 13.56 -3.60
N ARG A 346 -14.86 12.46 -4.13
CA ARG A 346 -16.29 12.13 -4.03
C ARG A 346 -16.73 11.76 -2.63
N LEU A 347 -15.94 11.00 -1.88
CA LEU A 347 -16.22 10.75 -0.47
C LEU A 347 -16.30 12.09 0.27
N GLN A 348 -15.30 12.95 0.12
CA GLN A 348 -15.26 14.25 0.80
C GLN A 348 -16.42 15.17 0.42
N ALA A 349 -16.86 15.18 -0.85
CA ALA A 349 -17.97 16.01 -1.30
C ALA A 349 -19.34 15.56 -0.73
N TRP A 350 -19.50 14.28 -0.39
CA TRP A 350 -20.79 13.71 0.04
C TRP A 350 -20.87 13.42 1.54
N MET A 351 -19.73 13.41 2.24
CA MET A 351 -19.68 13.29 3.69
C MET A 351 -20.14 14.58 4.38
N ARG A 352 -20.80 14.43 5.54
CA ARG A 352 -21.27 15.49 6.43
C ARG A 352 -20.25 15.81 7.53
N GLN A 353 -19.26 14.96 7.75
CA GLN A 353 -18.07 15.22 8.56
C GLN A 353 -16.84 15.37 7.66
N PRO A 354 -15.81 16.09 8.12
CA PRO A 354 -14.56 16.21 7.36
C PRO A 354 -13.86 14.85 7.23
N LEU A 355 -13.39 14.52 6.02
CA LEU A 355 -12.48 13.42 5.80
C LEU A 355 -11.05 13.95 5.91
N LEU A 356 -10.45 13.77 7.09
CA LEU A 356 -9.10 14.26 7.38
C LEU A 356 -8.05 13.51 6.56
N ARG A 357 -7.12 14.25 5.93
CA ARG A 357 -6.06 13.65 5.12
C ARG A 357 -4.68 13.94 5.68
N VAL A 358 -3.83 12.94 5.81
CA VAL A 358 -2.40 13.15 6.06
C VAL A 358 -1.74 13.58 4.76
N ALA A 359 -0.94 14.64 4.80
CA ALA A 359 -0.25 15.15 3.63
C ALA A 359 0.57 14.03 2.95
N PRO A 360 0.43 13.83 1.63
CA PRO A 360 1.15 12.77 0.92
C PRO A 360 2.64 13.07 0.78
N LEU A 361 3.01 14.35 0.80
CA LEU A 361 4.36 14.86 0.57
C LEU A 361 4.91 15.59 1.81
N PRO A 362 6.23 15.72 1.94
CA PRO A 362 6.84 16.48 3.03
C PRO A 362 6.55 17.98 2.97
N GLY A 363 6.39 18.60 4.14
CA GLY A 363 6.30 20.06 4.25
C GLY A 363 5.22 20.65 3.34
N ASP A 364 5.59 21.67 2.56
CA ASP A 364 4.76 22.33 1.55
C ASP A 364 5.07 21.86 0.11
N ALA A 365 5.89 20.82 -0.02
CA ALA A 365 6.36 20.35 -1.31
C ALA A 365 5.20 19.92 -2.21
N ARG A 366 5.22 20.39 -3.47
CA ARG A 366 4.24 19.99 -4.49
C ARG A 366 4.57 18.64 -5.11
N THR A 367 5.85 18.27 -5.15
CA THR A 367 6.37 16.97 -5.57
C THR A 367 7.65 16.68 -4.77
N VAL A 368 8.18 15.47 -4.88
CA VAL A 368 9.50 15.10 -4.39
C VAL A 368 10.21 14.36 -5.52
N LEU A 369 11.46 14.70 -5.75
CA LEU A 369 12.34 13.95 -6.64
C LEU A 369 13.05 12.89 -5.81
N VAL A 370 12.80 11.62 -6.09
CA VAL A 370 13.51 10.51 -5.47
C VAL A 370 14.61 10.07 -6.40
N LEU A 371 15.87 10.18 -5.98
CA LEU A 371 17.02 9.81 -6.80
C LEU A 371 17.58 8.46 -6.39
N THR A 372 17.76 7.60 -7.39
CA THR A 372 18.48 6.33 -7.25
C THR A 372 19.52 6.19 -8.33
N ALA A 373 20.55 5.38 -8.06
CA ALA A 373 21.59 5.07 -9.03
C ALA A 373 21.98 3.60 -8.97
N ASP A 374 21.78 2.87 -10.06
CA ASP A 374 22.23 1.48 -10.20
C ASP A 374 23.75 1.50 -10.42
N GLN A 375 24.51 0.85 -9.52
CA GLN A 375 25.98 0.92 -9.52
C GLN A 375 26.57 0.46 -10.86
N ASP A 376 26.07 -0.66 -11.41
CA ASP A 376 26.47 -1.27 -12.70
C ASP A 376 27.93 -0.98 -13.10
N PHE A 377 28.86 -1.53 -12.32
CA PHE A 377 30.31 -1.48 -12.57
C PHE A 377 30.97 -0.11 -12.42
N ALA A 378 30.25 0.90 -11.93
CA ALA A 378 30.85 2.19 -11.59
C ALA A 378 31.94 2.02 -10.52
N ASP A 379 33.06 2.70 -10.76
CA ASP A 379 34.17 2.76 -9.82
C ASP A 379 33.91 3.77 -8.69
N ARG A 380 34.79 3.76 -7.68
CA ARG A 380 34.74 4.69 -6.54
C ARG A 380 34.66 6.16 -6.98
N ARG A 381 35.40 6.54 -8.02
CA ARG A 381 35.48 7.91 -8.48
C ARG A 381 34.13 8.39 -9.00
N LEU A 382 33.47 7.62 -9.86
CA LEU A 382 32.16 7.98 -10.41
C LEU A 382 31.06 8.03 -9.35
N LEU A 383 31.09 7.11 -8.37
CA LEU A 383 30.16 7.13 -7.24
C LEU A 383 30.34 8.42 -6.42
N SER A 384 31.57 8.77 -6.06
CA SER A 384 31.88 9.99 -5.31
C SER A 384 31.55 11.27 -6.09
N GLU A 385 31.87 11.33 -7.39
CA GLU A 385 31.55 12.50 -8.23
C GLU A 385 30.05 12.72 -8.35
N MET A 386 29.27 11.65 -8.57
CA MET A 386 27.82 11.76 -8.66
C MET A 386 27.20 12.15 -7.31
N ALA A 387 27.68 11.58 -6.20
CA ALA A 387 27.21 11.93 -4.87
C ALA A 387 27.50 13.41 -4.55
N GLY A 388 28.72 13.87 -4.84
CA GLY A 388 29.11 15.28 -4.65
C GLY A 388 28.21 16.25 -5.43
N GLU A 389 27.86 15.94 -6.69
CA GLU A 389 26.97 16.81 -7.47
C GLU A 389 25.56 16.95 -6.88
N VAL A 390 25.06 15.88 -6.24
CA VAL A 390 23.76 15.86 -5.56
C VAL A 390 23.85 16.58 -4.22
N GLU A 391 24.90 16.31 -3.43
CA GLU A 391 25.17 16.96 -2.14
C GLU A 391 25.38 18.48 -2.29
N ASP A 392 26.15 18.92 -3.28
CA ASP A 392 26.42 20.33 -3.59
C ASP A 392 25.13 21.14 -3.84
N ARG A 393 24.04 20.45 -4.18
CA ARG A 393 22.70 21.04 -4.40
C ARG A 393 21.71 20.70 -3.30
N GLY A 394 22.19 20.21 -2.14
CA GLY A 394 21.39 19.89 -0.96
C GLY A 394 20.45 18.69 -1.16
N GLY A 395 20.74 17.82 -2.13
CA GLY A 395 19.97 16.61 -2.39
C GLY A 395 20.54 15.38 -1.70
N GLU A 396 19.77 14.30 -1.75
CA GLU A 396 20.17 12.96 -1.33
C GLU A 396 19.88 11.96 -2.45
N LEU A 397 20.58 10.82 -2.48
CA LEU A 397 20.31 9.73 -3.41
C LEU A 397 20.56 8.35 -2.78
N THR A 398 20.04 7.29 -3.40
CA THR A 398 20.37 5.89 -3.02
C THR A 398 21.13 5.19 -4.14
N PHE A 399 22.34 4.72 -3.86
CA PHE A 399 23.06 3.78 -4.72
C PHE A 399 22.55 2.34 -4.50
N LEU A 400 22.20 1.66 -5.60
CA LEU A 400 21.74 0.29 -5.63
C LEU A 400 22.92 -0.57 -6.11
N LEU A 401 23.52 -1.32 -5.19
CA LEU A 401 24.81 -1.97 -5.40
C LEU A 401 24.65 -3.38 -5.98
N THR A 402 25.34 -3.71 -7.07
CA THR A 402 25.42 -5.11 -7.60
C THR A 402 26.42 -5.97 -6.85
N SER A 403 27.26 -5.30 -6.07
CA SER A 403 28.21 -5.77 -5.06
C SER A 403 27.77 -7.04 -4.34
N GLY A 404 28.65 -8.05 -4.28
CA GLY A 404 28.32 -9.33 -3.62
C GLY A 404 27.35 -10.24 -4.39
N THR A 405 27.04 -9.91 -5.65
CA THR A 405 26.34 -10.81 -6.58
C THR A 405 27.15 -11.14 -7.82
N ARG A 406 26.68 -12.13 -8.56
CA ARG A 406 27.24 -12.56 -9.83
C ARG A 406 27.11 -11.48 -10.91
N GLN A 407 27.98 -11.48 -11.91
CA GLN A 407 28.01 -10.42 -12.92
C GLN A 407 27.65 -10.94 -14.32
N GLY A 408 28.09 -12.15 -14.65
CA GLY A 408 27.75 -12.83 -15.90
C GLY A 408 26.42 -13.56 -15.84
N ALA A 409 25.75 -13.70 -16.99
CA ALA A 409 24.59 -14.58 -17.12
C ALA A 409 24.98 -16.05 -16.86
N ASP A 410 26.20 -16.43 -17.20
CA ASP A 410 26.75 -17.77 -17.04
C ASP A 410 27.44 -18.01 -15.68
N ASP A 411 27.62 -16.95 -14.88
CA ASP A 411 28.15 -17.08 -13.52
C ASP A 411 27.17 -17.89 -12.67
N PRO A 412 27.65 -18.82 -11.82
CA PRO A 412 26.78 -19.62 -11.00
C PRO A 412 26.00 -18.74 -10.00
N PRO A 413 24.83 -19.19 -9.51
CA PRO A 413 23.99 -18.40 -8.60
C PRO A 413 24.70 -17.98 -7.30
N ASP A 414 25.82 -18.62 -6.96
CA ASP A 414 26.61 -18.36 -5.77
C ASP A 414 27.88 -17.52 -6.01
N ALA A 415 28.13 -17.06 -7.24
CA ALA A 415 29.26 -16.18 -7.52
C ALA A 415 29.07 -14.78 -6.92
N ALA A 416 30.17 -14.18 -6.44
CA ALA A 416 30.23 -12.80 -5.97
C ALA A 416 31.39 -12.10 -6.71
N THR A 417 31.11 -11.66 -7.93
CA THR A 417 32.15 -11.21 -8.89
C THR A 417 32.17 -9.69 -9.09
N ALA A 418 31.18 -8.94 -8.56
CA ALA A 418 31.27 -7.48 -8.51
C ALA A 418 32.27 -7.02 -7.45
N THR A 419 33.00 -5.96 -7.77
CA THR A 419 33.83 -5.25 -6.79
C THR A 419 32.93 -4.33 -5.96
N ASP A 420 32.83 -4.63 -4.67
CA ASP A 420 32.07 -3.81 -3.73
C ASP A 420 32.74 -2.48 -3.46
N PRO A 421 31.97 -1.38 -3.23
CA PRO A 421 32.54 -0.25 -2.51
C PRO A 421 32.98 -0.76 -1.13
N ASP A 422 34.21 -0.38 -0.74
CA ASP A 422 34.70 -0.65 0.61
C ASP A 422 33.82 0.02 1.68
N GLU A 423 33.93 -0.46 2.92
CA GLU A 423 33.18 0.09 4.05
C GLU A 423 33.46 1.58 4.21
N GLU A 424 34.70 2.00 3.95
CA GLU A 424 35.14 3.41 3.95
C GLU A 424 34.34 4.25 2.95
N LEU A 425 34.24 3.83 1.68
CA LEU A 425 33.45 4.56 0.69
C LEU A 425 31.97 4.59 1.06
N ALA A 426 31.41 3.48 1.57
CA ALA A 426 30.02 3.48 2.00
C ALA A 426 29.76 4.44 3.18
N GLU A 427 30.73 4.57 4.10
CA GLU A 427 30.69 5.54 5.19
C GLU A 427 30.85 6.97 4.67
N ASP A 428 31.78 7.22 3.74
CA ASP A 428 31.97 8.53 3.08
C ASP A 428 30.70 8.98 2.37
N LEU A 429 30.10 8.08 1.56
CA LEU A 429 28.84 8.33 0.87
C LEU A 429 27.71 8.65 1.86
N ALA A 430 27.62 7.91 2.96
CA ALA A 430 26.64 8.15 4.01
C ALA A 430 26.83 9.49 4.73
N GLN A 431 28.08 9.94 4.90
CA GLN A 431 28.37 11.25 5.48
C GLN A 431 27.96 12.39 4.53
N GLY A 432 28.08 12.20 3.22
CA GLY A 432 27.62 13.13 2.19
C GLY A 432 26.12 13.04 1.84
N GLY A 433 25.31 12.33 2.64
CA GLY A 433 23.86 12.22 2.44
C GLY A 433 23.41 11.20 1.39
N ALA A 434 24.32 10.41 0.83
CA ALA A 434 23.96 9.28 -0.03
C ALA A 434 23.69 8.01 0.80
N GLU A 435 22.80 7.18 0.30
CA GLU A 435 22.46 5.89 0.90
C GLU A 435 22.89 4.74 0.01
N ILE A 436 22.96 3.54 0.58
CA ILE A 436 23.23 2.31 -0.16
C ILE A 436 22.15 1.26 0.10
N SER A 437 21.76 0.56 -0.95
CA SER A 437 20.93 -0.65 -0.86
C SER A 437 21.35 -1.66 -1.95
N ILE A 438 20.54 -2.67 -2.21
CA ILE A 438 20.93 -3.82 -3.04
C ILE A 438 20.37 -3.77 -4.47
N HIS A 439 21.18 -4.20 -5.43
CA HIS A 439 20.85 -4.39 -6.85
C HIS A 439 21.14 -5.83 -7.32
N PRO A 440 20.39 -6.85 -6.88
CA PRO A 440 20.77 -8.24 -7.13
C PRO A 440 20.73 -8.63 -8.61
N ASN A 441 21.76 -9.32 -9.10
CA ASN A 441 21.79 -9.82 -10.47
C ASN A 441 21.27 -11.27 -10.60
N THR A 442 20.07 -11.38 -11.15
CA THR A 442 19.37 -12.67 -11.34
C THR A 442 19.22 -13.05 -12.82
N TRP A 443 19.83 -12.27 -13.73
CA TRP A 443 19.66 -12.39 -15.17
C TRP A 443 20.38 -13.61 -15.80
N GLY A 444 19.65 -14.66 -16.18
CA GLY A 444 20.24 -15.89 -16.71
C GLY A 444 20.30 -17.04 -15.70
N LEU A 445 19.84 -16.81 -14.47
CA LEU A 445 19.49 -17.90 -13.57
C LEU A 445 18.26 -18.65 -14.09
N SER A 446 18.14 -19.92 -13.69
CA SER A 446 16.98 -20.77 -13.99
C SER A 446 15.69 -19.96 -13.86
N GLU A 447 14.71 -20.18 -14.74
CA GLU A 447 13.44 -19.45 -14.82
C GLU A 447 12.55 -19.51 -13.56
N THR A 448 13.08 -20.04 -12.47
CA THR A 448 12.39 -20.35 -11.22
C THR A 448 12.50 -19.21 -10.21
N ILE A 449 11.48 -19.09 -9.36
CA ILE A 449 11.47 -18.12 -8.26
C ILE A 449 12.46 -18.51 -7.16
N GLU A 450 12.74 -19.81 -7.00
CA GLU A 450 13.67 -20.34 -5.99
C GLU A 450 15.10 -19.86 -6.23
N ALA A 451 15.55 -19.82 -7.49
CA ALA A 451 16.87 -19.30 -7.83
C ALA A 451 16.97 -17.79 -7.60
N GLN A 452 15.93 -17.04 -7.94
CA GLN A 452 15.85 -15.60 -7.66
C GLN A 452 15.90 -15.32 -6.15
N ASP A 453 15.12 -16.07 -5.36
CA ASP A 453 15.06 -15.95 -3.90
C ASP A 453 16.41 -16.29 -3.24
N LEU A 454 17.10 -17.33 -3.74
CA LEU A 454 18.43 -17.69 -3.24
C LEU A 454 19.46 -16.56 -3.45
N VAL A 455 19.48 -15.94 -4.63
CA VAL A 455 20.41 -14.84 -4.92
C VAL A 455 20.08 -13.59 -4.10
N LEU A 456 18.79 -13.27 -3.98
CA LEU A 456 18.33 -12.20 -3.11
C LEU A 456 18.78 -12.42 -1.65
N ALA A 457 18.53 -13.60 -1.09
CA ALA A 457 18.89 -13.93 0.29
C ALA A 457 20.39 -13.84 0.53
N LYS A 458 21.21 -14.32 -0.42
CA LYS A 458 22.68 -14.23 -0.35
C LYS A 458 23.16 -12.78 -0.40
N HIS A 459 22.64 -11.99 -1.33
CA HIS A 459 23.00 -10.59 -1.44
C HIS A 459 22.68 -9.83 -0.15
N ILE A 460 21.49 -10.06 0.43
CA ILE A 460 21.11 -9.48 1.72
C ILE A 460 22.07 -9.90 2.84
N ALA A 461 22.48 -11.18 2.88
CA ALA A 461 23.42 -11.68 3.87
C ALA A 461 24.80 -11.02 3.73
N SER A 462 25.33 -10.94 2.50
CA SER A 462 26.60 -10.27 2.20
C SER A 462 26.55 -8.78 2.55
N PHE A 463 25.49 -8.08 2.15
CA PHE A 463 25.28 -6.67 2.47
C PHE A 463 25.26 -6.43 3.97
N ARG A 464 24.56 -7.28 4.74
CA ARG A 464 24.52 -7.19 6.21
C ARG A 464 25.86 -7.45 6.85
N ALA A 465 26.59 -8.44 6.36
CA ALA A 465 27.90 -8.79 6.89
C ALA A 465 28.89 -7.64 6.71
N ARG A 466 28.88 -7.00 5.54
CA ARG A 466 29.78 -5.90 5.18
C ARG A 466 29.39 -4.58 5.84
N TYR A 467 28.20 -4.07 5.57
CA TYR A 467 27.81 -2.72 5.98
C TYR A 467 27.14 -2.65 7.35
N ARG A 468 26.93 -3.79 8.02
CA ARG A 468 26.25 -3.90 9.32
C ARG A 468 24.85 -3.25 9.33
N ARG A 469 24.21 -3.20 8.16
CA ARG A 469 22.88 -2.63 7.91
C ARG A 469 22.05 -3.64 7.15
N ARG A 470 20.72 -3.55 7.29
CA ARG A 470 19.78 -4.35 6.48
C ARG A 470 19.29 -3.49 5.32
N PRO A 471 19.37 -3.97 4.07
CA PRO A 471 18.77 -3.23 2.96
C PRO A 471 17.24 -3.29 3.07
N ARG A 472 16.57 -2.17 2.81
CA ARG A 472 15.09 -2.11 2.78
C ARG A 472 14.55 -1.81 1.38
N ILE A 473 15.38 -1.26 0.50
CA ILE A 473 15.08 -0.99 -0.90
C ILE A 473 15.71 -2.06 -1.79
N VAL A 474 15.04 -2.46 -2.86
CA VAL A 474 15.61 -3.34 -3.87
C VAL A 474 15.28 -2.83 -5.26
N ARG A 475 16.15 -3.20 -6.20
CA ARG A 475 15.88 -3.18 -7.62
C ARG A 475 16.69 -4.32 -8.24
N PHE A 476 16.13 -5.17 -9.08
CA PHE A 476 16.92 -6.22 -9.71
C PHE A 476 17.72 -5.68 -10.90
N HIS A 477 18.93 -6.20 -11.11
CA HIS A 477 19.70 -5.91 -12.32
C HIS A 477 18.89 -6.32 -13.55
N LYS A 478 18.77 -5.43 -14.53
CA LYS A 478 17.87 -5.54 -15.70
C LYS A 478 16.39 -5.69 -15.34
N VAL A 479 15.98 -5.26 -14.15
CA VAL A 479 14.60 -5.31 -13.65
C VAL A 479 13.93 -6.68 -13.83
N ILE A 480 14.68 -7.76 -13.56
CA ILE A 480 14.16 -9.13 -13.71
C ILE A 480 13.05 -9.38 -12.70
N TRP A 481 11.89 -9.80 -13.20
CA TRP A 481 10.67 -10.04 -12.42
C TRP A 481 10.03 -11.37 -12.78
N ARG A 482 9.57 -12.11 -11.76
CA ARG A 482 8.99 -13.44 -11.91
C ARG A 482 7.54 -13.47 -11.46
N GLY A 483 6.74 -14.14 -12.29
CA GLY A 483 5.32 -14.32 -12.06
C GLY A 483 4.55 -13.01 -11.99
N PHE A 484 3.40 -13.04 -11.33
CA PHE A 484 2.60 -11.83 -11.10
C PHE A 484 3.01 -11.14 -9.79
N VAL A 485 3.13 -11.93 -8.72
CA VAL A 485 3.50 -11.47 -7.37
C VAL A 485 4.60 -12.31 -6.73
N ASP A 486 5.14 -13.29 -7.44
CA ASP A 486 6.09 -14.27 -6.92
C ASP A 486 7.38 -13.59 -6.44
N THR A 487 7.93 -12.66 -7.23
CA THR A 487 9.05 -11.82 -6.79
C THR A 487 8.69 -10.98 -5.57
N ALA A 488 7.52 -10.32 -5.54
CA ALA A 488 7.08 -9.54 -4.38
C ALA A 488 6.97 -10.38 -3.09
N LEU A 489 6.52 -11.63 -3.20
CA LEU A 489 6.48 -12.58 -2.08
C LEU A 489 7.90 -12.96 -1.61
N ALA A 490 8.82 -13.20 -2.53
CA ALA A 490 10.23 -13.44 -2.18
C ALA A 490 10.86 -12.22 -1.47
N LEU A 491 10.59 -11.01 -1.96
CA LEU A 491 11.00 -9.76 -1.31
C LEU A 491 10.46 -9.64 0.11
N GLU A 492 9.17 -9.93 0.33
CA GLU A 492 8.55 -9.91 1.66
C GLU A 492 9.19 -10.94 2.61
N ARG A 493 9.42 -12.17 2.15
CA ARG A 493 10.07 -13.23 2.96
C ARG A 493 11.46 -12.82 3.42
N ASN A 494 12.19 -12.07 2.59
CA ASN A 494 13.50 -11.54 2.92
C ASN A 494 13.45 -10.18 3.65
N GLY A 495 12.23 -9.67 3.87
CA GLY A 495 11.87 -8.40 4.50
C GLY A 495 12.59 -7.20 3.89
N ILE A 496 12.53 -7.14 2.57
CA ILE A 496 12.59 -5.89 1.82
C ILE A 496 11.27 -5.14 2.01
N SER A 497 11.34 -3.83 2.07
CA SER A 497 10.19 -2.96 2.35
C SER A 497 9.66 -2.27 1.08
N MET A 498 10.51 -1.97 0.11
CA MET A 498 10.13 -1.28 -1.11
C MET A 498 10.91 -1.79 -2.34
N ASP A 499 10.19 -1.91 -3.44
CA ASP A 499 10.63 -2.28 -4.77
C ASP A 499 10.62 -1.07 -5.72
N LEU A 500 11.61 -1.02 -6.61
CA LEU A 500 11.81 0.01 -7.64
C LEU A 500 11.94 -0.56 -9.07
N ASP A 501 11.51 -1.81 -9.32
CA ASP A 501 11.68 -2.47 -10.63
C ASP A 501 10.65 -2.06 -11.69
N PHE A 502 9.56 -1.40 -11.29
CA PHE A 502 8.50 -0.98 -12.23
C PHE A 502 8.89 0.31 -12.96
N VAL A 503 9.76 0.15 -13.97
CA VAL A 503 10.40 1.23 -14.73
C VAL A 503 9.64 1.60 -15.99
N THR A 504 9.49 2.89 -16.24
CA THR A 504 9.00 3.40 -17.52
C THR A 504 10.17 3.59 -18.49
N LEU A 505 10.29 2.67 -19.44
CA LEU A 505 11.24 2.79 -20.56
C LEU A 505 10.51 3.16 -21.85
N ALA A 506 11.15 4.01 -22.66
CA ALA A 506 10.66 4.37 -23.98
C ALA A 506 10.62 3.12 -24.88
N THR A 507 9.47 2.88 -25.52
CA THR A 507 9.28 1.74 -26.45
C THR A 507 8.89 2.23 -27.83
N LYS A 508 9.05 1.39 -28.85
CA LYS A 508 8.59 1.70 -30.22
C LYS A 508 7.08 1.99 -30.32
N LYS A 509 6.26 1.33 -29.50
CA LYS A 509 4.80 1.51 -29.46
C LYS A 509 4.36 2.69 -28.58
N ALA A 510 5.12 2.96 -27.54
CA ALA A 510 4.89 4.03 -26.58
C ALA A 510 6.21 4.77 -26.32
N PRO A 511 6.58 5.73 -27.20
CA PRO A 511 7.84 6.44 -27.10
C PRO A 511 7.81 7.44 -25.94
N GLY A 512 8.96 7.59 -25.30
CA GLY A 512 9.20 8.56 -24.23
C GLY A 512 8.93 8.07 -22.82
N LEU A 513 9.03 9.01 -21.87
CA LEU A 513 8.89 8.80 -20.42
C LEU A 513 7.45 8.98 -19.93
N GLY A 514 7.16 8.50 -18.72
CA GLY A 514 5.83 8.63 -18.13
C GLY A 514 5.58 7.69 -16.95
N TYR A 515 4.36 7.19 -16.87
CA TYR A 515 3.83 6.35 -15.79
C TYR A 515 3.42 4.99 -16.34
N MET A 516 4.37 4.08 -16.58
CA MET A 516 4.07 2.72 -17.05
C MET A 516 3.06 2.03 -16.14
N SER A 517 3.24 2.03 -14.83
CA SER A 517 2.26 1.44 -13.90
C SER A 517 1.09 2.37 -13.57
N ALA A 518 0.90 3.46 -14.34
CA ALA A 518 -0.07 4.53 -14.11
C ALA A 518 -0.11 5.07 -12.67
N GLY A 519 0.96 4.83 -11.88
CA GLY A 519 1.04 5.10 -10.46
C GLY A 519 2.12 6.12 -10.14
N ALA A 520 1.88 6.91 -9.09
CA ALA A 520 2.86 7.88 -8.57
C ALA A 520 3.32 7.47 -7.16
N THR A 521 2.38 7.33 -6.22
CA THR A 521 2.67 7.02 -4.82
C THR A 521 2.98 5.53 -4.58
N PRO A 522 3.75 5.21 -3.51
CA PRO A 522 3.97 3.84 -3.07
C PRO A 522 2.67 3.16 -2.65
N LEU A 523 2.47 1.93 -3.09
CA LEU A 523 1.35 1.06 -2.72
C LEU A 523 1.86 -0.35 -2.47
N ARG A 524 1.31 -1.04 -1.48
CA ARG A 524 1.60 -2.47 -1.28
C ARG A 524 1.14 -3.28 -2.49
N PHE A 525 1.90 -4.32 -2.85
CA PHE A 525 1.44 -5.31 -3.83
C PHE A 525 0.21 -6.05 -3.29
N THR A 526 -0.63 -6.54 -4.20
CA THR A 526 -1.72 -7.45 -3.86
C THR A 526 -1.83 -8.60 -4.86
N ASP A 527 -2.15 -9.79 -4.36
CA ASP A 527 -2.40 -10.94 -5.23
C ASP A 527 -3.79 -10.87 -5.90
N VAL A 528 -4.11 -11.87 -6.72
CA VAL A 528 -5.41 -11.94 -7.41
C VAL A 528 -6.59 -12.12 -6.46
N ALA A 529 -6.34 -12.66 -5.26
CA ALA A 529 -7.35 -12.90 -4.22
C ALA A 529 -7.54 -11.69 -3.27
N GLY A 530 -6.71 -10.65 -3.39
CA GLY A 530 -6.76 -9.44 -2.58
C GLY A 530 -5.96 -9.52 -1.27
N HIS A 531 -5.04 -10.48 -1.15
CA HIS A 531 -4.06 -10.46 -0.07
C HIS A 531 -3.06 -9.35 -0.34
N LEU A 532 -2.79 -8.52 0.66
CA LEU A 532 -1.72 -7.54 0.61
C LEU A 532 -0.39 -8.23 0.91
N ILE A 533 0.64 -7.86 0.15
CA ILE A 533 2.03 -8.26 0.36
C ILE A 533 2.75 -7.05 0.96
N GLY A 534 3.53 -7.26 2.01
CA GLY A 534 4.17 -6.23 2.83
C GLY A 534 5.24 -5.38 2.15
N VAL A 535 5.42 -5.51 0.83
CA VAL A 535 6.38 -4.76 0.01
C VAL A 535 5.65 -3.64 -0.72
N LEU A 536 6.17 -2.42 -0.61
CA LEU A 536 5.70 -1.26 -1.36
C LEU A 536 6.27 -1.28 -2.78
N GLN A 537 5.39 -1.21 -3.77
CA GLN A 537 5.76 -0.90 -5.14
C GLN A 537 5.86 0.62 -5.29
N GLN A 538 7.07 1.14 -5.52
CA GLN A 538 7.31 2.52 -5.92
C GLN A 538 7.72 2.55 -7.40
N PRO A 539 6.87 3.04 -8.32
CA PRO A 539 7.22 3.09 -9.73
C PRO A 539 8.38 4.03 -10.02
N THR A 540 9.21 3.67 -11.00
CA THR A 540 10.30 4.49 -11.52
C THR A 540 9.90 5.10 -12.86
N GLN A 541 9.75 6.42 -12.91
CA GLN A 541 9.23 7.11 -14.09
C GLN A 541 10.33 7.52 -15.08
N ILE A 542 11.55 7.71 -14.60
CA ILE A 542 12.69 8.15 -15.40
C ILE A 542 13.84 7.18 -15.19
N ASP A 543 14.43 6.72 -16.29
CA ASP A 543 15.59 5.83 -16.29
C ASP A 543 16.46 6.12 -17.51
N ASP A 544 17.77 6.27 -17.29
CA ASP A 544 18.74 6.65 -18.33
C ASP A 544 19.25 5.50 -19.18
N HIS A 545 18.81 4.25 -18.97
CA HIS A 545 19.07 3.17 -19.92
C HIS A 545 18.61 3.52 -21.33
N VAL A 546 17.56 4.35 -21.48
CA VAL A 546 17.10 4.81 -22.80
C VAL A 546 18.15 5.62 -23.56
N LEU A 547 19.23 6.12 -22.93
CA LEU A 547 20.29 6.86 -23.60
C LEU A 547 21.22 5.96 -24.42
N TYR A 548 21.42 4.73 -23.98
CA TYR A 548 22.46 3.85 -24.53
C TYR A 548 21.94 2.50 -24.98
N TRP A 549 20.81 2.05 -24.46
CA TRP A 549 20.32 0.71 -24.70
C TRP A 549 19.24 0.67 -25.77
N VAL A 550 19.51 -0.13 -26.81
CA VAL A 550 18.50 -0.61 -27.76
C VAL A 550 18.48 -2.12 -27.66
N SER A 551 17.34 -2.66 -27.25
CA SER A 551 17.05 -4.07 -27.42
C SER A 551 15.56 -4.22 -27.74
N GLY A 552 15.22 -5.18 -28.59
CA GLY A 552 13.84 -5.62 -28.74
C GLY A 552 12.83 -4.49 -28.98
N ARG A 553 11.93 -4.27 -28.00
CA ARG A 553 10.89 -3.22 -28.02
C ARG A 553 11.35 -1.81 -27.63
N TYR A 554 12.51 -1.67 -26.99
CA TYR A 554 12.96 -0.41 -26.41
C TYR A 554 13.57 0.52 -27.46
N GLN A 555 13.44 1.83 -27.22
CA GLN A 555 13.90 2.87 -28.13
C GLN A 555 14.97 3.73 -27.45
N GLN A 556 16.12 3.84 -28.12
CA GLN A 556 17.14 4.80 -27.71
C GLN A 556 16.67 6.23 -27.95
N MET A 557 16.91 7.08 -26.96
CA MET A 557 16.65 8.50 -26.98
C MET A 557 17.97 9.26 -27.09
N ARG A 558 17.97 10.34 -27.87
CA ARG A 558 19.08 11.29 -27.85
C ARG A 558 19.12 11.98 -26.48
N PRO A 559 20.30 12.25 -25.89
CA PRO A 559 20.42 12.89 -24.57
C PRO A 559 19.56 14.16 -24.43
N GLU A 560 19.61 15.02 -25.44
CA GLU A 560 18.84 16.27 -25.46
C GLU A 560 17.31 16.04 -25.50
N ALA A 561 16.84 15.01 -26.20
CA ALA A 561 15.42 14.65 -26.19
C ALA A 561 15.00 14.05 -24.84
N PHE A 562 15.84 13.22 -24.24
CA PHE A 562 15.61 12.62 -22.92
C PHE A 562 15.56 13.68 -21.82
N ARG A 563 16.50 14.63 -21.82
CA ARG A 563 16.50 15.78 -20.92
C ARG A 563 15.19 16.58 -21.01
N ARG A 564 14.76 16.95 -22.23
CA ARG A 564 13.50 17.70 -22.41
C ARG A 564 12.28 16.93 -21.92
N GLN A 565 12.21 15.63 -22.18
CA GLN A 565 11.08 14.81 -21.69
C GLN A 565 11.10 14.63 -20.18
N THR A 566 12.28 14.50 -19.59
CA THR A 566 12.46 14.45 -18.14
C THR A 566 11.92 15.71 -17.48
N LEU A 567 12.38 16.89 -17.93
CA LEU A 567 11.93 18.17 -17.36
C LEU A 567 10.43 18.40 -17.57
N LYS A 568 9.89 18.02 -18.74
CA LYS A 568 8.43 18.09 -18.99
C LYS A 568 7.64 17.22 -18.02
N LEU A 569 8.12 16.01 -17.71
CA LEU A 569 7.45 15.11 -16.77
C LEU A 569 7.48 15.67 -15.35
N LEU A 570 8.64 16.19 -14.93
CA LEU A 570 8.86 16.81 -13.63
C LEU A 570 7.99 18.06 -13.45
N ASP A 571 7.95 18.96 -14.44
CA ASP A 571 7.06 20.12 -14.46
C ASP A 571 5.60 19.69 -14.28
N ALA A 572 5.17 18.69 -15.05
CA ALA A 572 3.79 18.21 -14.98
C ALA A 572 3.45 17.62 -13.60
N ALA A 573 4.37 16.88 -12.97
CA ALA A 573 4.17 16.32 -11.63
C ALA A 573 4.09 17.42 -10.55
N ALA A 574 5.00 18.40 -10.61
CA ALA A 574 4.97 19.56 -9.71
C ALA A 574 3.68 20.37 -9.85
N ASP A 575 3.23 20.62 -11.08
CA ASP A 575 2.04 21.43 -11.35
C ASP A 575 0.74 20.71 -10.89
N ARG A 576 0.65 19.38 -11.00
CA ARG A 576 -0.51 18.60 -10.50
C ARG A 576 -0.55 18.47 -8.98
N GLY A 577 0.63 18.40 -8.35
CA GLY A 577 0.77 18.26 -6.91
C GLY A 577 0.45 16.86 -6.36
N GLY A 578 1.24 16.41 -5.39
CA GLY A 578 1.01 15.16 -4.65
C GLY A 578 1.63 13.90 -5.26
N GLU A 579 2.42 14.04 -6.32
CA GLU A 579 3.03 12.94 -7.07
C GLU A 579 4.54 12.95 -6.83
N PRO A 580 5.15 11.92 -6.18
CA PRO A 580 6.60 11.75 -6.20
C PRO A 580 7.05 11.31 -7.61
N VAL A 581 8.26 11.70 -8.00
CA VAL A 581 8.89 11.23 -9.25
C VAL A 581 10.21 10.57 -8.89
N VAL A 582 10.40 9.33 -9.29
CA VAL A 582 11.65 8.59 -9.13
C VAL A 582 12.43 8.66 -10.43
N ALA A 583 13.68 9.11 -10.34
CA ALA A 583 14.64 9.06 -11.42
C ALA A 583 15.80 8.14 -11.05
N ASN A 584 15.98 7.11 -11.87
CA ASN A 584 17.10 6.19 -11.76
C ASN A 584 18.19 6.57 -12.75
N HIS A 585 19.44 6.52 -12.27
CA HIS A 585 20.64 6.85 -13.00
C HIS A 585 21.59 5.64 -13.03
N HIS A 586 22.58 5.68 -13.91
CA HIS A 586 23.78 4.86 -13.74
C HIS A 586 25.00 5.78 -13.66
N PRO A 587 25.90 5.63 -12.67
CA PRO A 587 27.06 6.52 -12.54
C PRO A 587 27.98 6.48 -13.78
N LEU A 588 28.02 5.34 -14.49
CA LEU A 588 28.71 5.22 -15.78
C LEU A 588 28.12 6.17 -16.83
N TRP A 589 26.80 6.29 -16.92
CA TRP A 589 26.10 7.17 -17.85
C TRP A 589 26.20 8.63 -17.41
N PHE A 590 26.15 8.90 -16.11
CA PHE A 590 26.46 10.21 -15.55
C PHE A 590 27.85 10.70 -15.94
N GLY A 591 28.89 9.85 -15.89
CA GLY A 591 30.24 10.24 -16.30
C GLY A 591 30.34 10.68 -17.77
N MET A 592 29.43 10.22 -18.63
CA MET A 592 29.37 10.62 -20.05
C MET A 592 28.40 11.77 -20.32
N HIS A 593 27.31 11.85 -19.57
CA HIS A 593 26.24 12.84 -19.72
C HIS A 593 25.88 13.52 -18.39
N PRO A 594 26.84 14.18 -17.72
CA PRO A 594 26.59 14.79 -16.41
C PRO A 594 25.59 15.96 -16.51
N GLU A 595 25.43 16.55 -17.70
CA GLU A 595 24.50 17.64 -17.97
C GLU A 595 23.04 17.28 -17.72
N TRP A 596 22.67 16.00 -17.81
CA TRP A 596 21.30 15.58 -17.54
C TRP A 596 20.98 15.61 -16.05
N LEU A 597 21.82 14.98 -15.21
CA LEU A 597 21.64 15.03 -13.75
C LEU A 597 21.66 16.48 -13.25
N ARG A 598 22.63 17.28 -13.71
CA ARG A 598 22.70 18.71 -13.37
C ARG A 598 21.42 19.45 -13.74
N ALA A 599 20.87 19.23 -14.95
CA ALA A 599 19.62 19.86 -15.35
C ALA A 599 18.41 19.45 -14.48
N VAL A 600 18.37 18.20 -14.02
CA VAL A 600 17.35 17.69 -13.10
C VAL A 600 17.47 18.34 -11.72
N LEU A 601 18.69 18.44 -11.18
CA LEU A 601 18.94 19.05 -9.89
C LEU A 601 18.70 20.57 -9.92
N ASP A 602 19.18 21.27 -10.96
CA ASP A 602 18.90 22.70 -11.14
C ASP A 602 17.40 22.96 -11.31
N TRP A 603 16.65 22.02 -11.90
CA TRP A 603 15.19 22.09 -11.94
C TRP A 603 14.58 21.98 -10.53
N ALA A 604 15.06 21.05 -9.72
CA ALA A 604 14.56 20.84 -8.36
C ALA A 604 14.78 22.08 -7.49
N GLU A 605 15.99 22.66 -7.53
CA GLU A 605 16.32 23.90 -6.84
C GLU A 605 15.41 25.06 -7.27
N ARG A 606 15.24 25.29 -8.58
CA ARG A 606 14.37 26.37 -9.10
C ARG A 606 12.90 26.21 -8.72
N ARG A 607 12.43 24.98 -8.49
CA ARG A 607 11.04 24.66 -8.16
C ARG A 607 10.82 24.47 -6.66
N ASP A 608 11.85 24.63 -5.83
CA ASP A 608 11.82 24.30 -4.40
C ASP A 608 11.31 22.87 -4.14
N VAL A 609 11.80 21.93 -4.96
CA VAL A 609 11.44 20.51 -4.87
C VAL A 609 12.53 19.78 -4.10
N PRO A 610 12.18 19.10 -2.99
CA PRO A 610 13.15 18.29 -2.27
C PRO A 610 13.65 17.13 -3.14
N VAL A 611 14.95 16.90 -3.08
CA VAL A 611 15.65 15.77 -3.71
C VAL A 611 16.04 14.78 -2.63
N TRP A 612 15.38 13.62 -2.61
CA TRP A 612 15.49 12.64 -1.54
C TRP A 612 16.07 11.32 -2.01
N SER A 613 16.72 10.62 -1.09
CA SER A 613 17.03 9.21 -1.22
C SER A 613 15.75 8.34 -1.18
N ALA A 614 15.87 7.10 -1.65
CA ALA A 614 14.79 6.13 -1.58
C ALA A 614 14.50 5.67 -0.14
N GLU A 615 15.48 5.57 0.76
CA GLU A 615 15.18 5.21 2.16
C GLU A 615 14.47 6.35 2.89
N ARG A 616 14.89 7.62 2.68
CA ARG A 616 14.18 8.78 3.25
C ARG A 616 12.73 8.83 2.75
N TRP A 617 12.51 8.54 1.47
CA TRP A 617 11.16 8.45 0.91
C TRP A 617 10.35 7.29 1.52
N LEU A 618 10.97 6.13 1.72
CA LEU A 618 10.35 4.99 2.41
C LEU A 618 9.98 5.36 3.85
N ASP A 619 10.88 6.00 4.60
CA ASP A 619 10.64 6.37 5.99
C ASP A 619 9.49 7.37 6.13
N HIS A 620 9.44 8.41 5.27
CA HIS A 620 8.29 9.31 5.19
C HIS A 620 6.99 8.56 4.87
N THR A 621 7.04 7.62 3.92
CA THR A 621 5.89 6.81 3.54
C THR A 621 5.40 5.94 4.70
N LEU A 622 6.31 5.29 5.43
CA LEU A 622 5.97 4.45 6.57
C LEU A 622 5.43 5.27 7.75
N ALA A 623 6.05 6.40 8.07
CA ALA A 623 5.59 7.30 9.13
C ALA A 623 4.17 7.79 8.85
N ARG A 624 3.88 8.19 7.61
CA ARG A 624 2.54 8.58 7.17
C ARG A 624 1.52 7.45 7.35
N ARG A 625 1.90 6.22 7.06
CA ARG A 625 1.03 5.04 7.19
C ARG A 625 0.87 4.57 8.64
N ALA A 626 1.79 4.95 9.53
CA ALA A 626 1.66 4.71 10.96
C ALA A 626 0.63 5.63 11.62
N VAL A 627 0.22 6.72 10.96
CA VAL A 627 -0.79 7.63 11.48
C VAL A 627 -2.13 6.91 11.67
N ARG A 628 -2.78 7.18 12.80
CA ARG A 628 -4.13 6.71 13.14
C ARG A 628 -5.01 7.91 13.43
N ILE A 629 -6.20 7.90 12.84
CA ILE A 629 -7.22 8.94 13.03
C ILE A 629 -8.56 8.28 13.32
N TRP A 630 -9.22 8.67 14.40
CA TRP A 630 -10.56 8.22 14.75
C TRP A 630 -11.32 9.32 15.50
N ARG A 631 -12.62 9.15 15.73
CA ARG A 631 -13.42 10.11 16.50
C ARG A 631 -13.66 9.64 17.94
N ASP A 632 -13.68 10.61 18.84
CA ASP A 632 -14.06 10.46 20.24
C ASP A 632 -15.07 11.56 20.56
N GLY A 633 -16.35 11.29 20.29
CA GLY A 633 -17.43 12.27 20.37
C GLY A 633 -17.35 13.32 19.25
N GLY A 634 -17.27 14.59 19.63
CA GLY A 634 -17.14 15.72 18.68
C GLY A 634 -15.72 15.95 18.18
N ASP A 635 -14.71 15.33 18.80
CA ASP A 635 -13.31 15.58 18.51
C ASP A 635 -12.71 14.42 17.69
N TRP A 636 -11.68 14.73 16.91
CA TRP A 636 -10.82 13.78 16.24
C TRP A 636 -9.61 13.49 17.11
N ILE A 637 -9.22 12.22 17.22
CA ILE A 637 -7.95 11.84 17.83
C ILE A 637 -7.00 11.47 16.71
N VAL A 638 -5.91 12.21 16.61
CA VAL A 638 -4.82 11.96 15.66
C VAL A 638 -3.62 11.46 16.44
N ARG A 639 -3.02 10.34 16.02
CA ARG A 639 -1.77 9.83 16.58
C ARG A 639 -0.80 9.44 15.48
N GLY A 640 0.46 9.83 15.66
CA GLY A 640 1.58 9.42 14.82
C GLY A 640 2.57 8.57 15.62
N ASP A 641 3.68 8.22 14.97
CA ASP A 641 4.80 7.44 15.51
C ASP A 641 5.90 8.30 16.14
N GLY A 642 5.67 9.61 16.28
CA GLY A 642 6.64 10.56 16.83
C GLY A 642 7.25 11.51 15.80
N ALA A 643 6.91 11.40 14.51
CA ALA A 643 7.23 12.44 13.53
C ALA A 643 6.16 13.55 13.51
N PRO A 644 6.54 14.83 13.35
CA PRO A 644 5.59 15.90 13.04
C PRO A 644 4.74 15.53 11.82
N MET A 645 3.44 15.77 11.90
CA MET A 645 2.51 15.39 10.83
C MET A 645 1.85 16.64 10.28
N ARG A 646 1.67 16.68 8.96
CA ARG A 646 0.82 17.67 8.32
C ARG A 646 -0.52 17.04 7.95
N LEU A 647 -1.61 17.68 8.36
CA LEU A 647 -2.97 17.24 8.08
C LEU A 647 -3.65 18.27 7.17
N TYR A 648 -4.31 17.80 6.13
CA TYR A 648 -5.20 18.59 5.29
C TYR A 648 -6.63 18.43 5.80
N VAL A 649 -7.19 19.56 6.23
CA VAL A 649 -8.56 19.68 6.73
C VAL A 649 -9.41 20.41 5.71
N PRO A 650 -10.56 19.86 5.28
CA PRO A 650 -11.42 20.53 4.30
C PRO A 650 -11.85 21.91 4.81
N LEU A 651 -11.75 22.95 3.97
CA LEU A 651 -12.20 24.30 4.31
C LEU A 651 -13.72 24.42 4.38
N SER A 652 -14.46 23.48 3.81
CA SER A 652 -15.90 23.40 3.97
C SER A 652 -16.38 21.96 3.99
N VAL A 653 -17.41 21.69 4.79
CA VAL A 653 -18.09 20.40 4.84
C VAL A 653 -19.59 20.64 4.85
N ALA A 654 -20.31 20.05 3.89
CA ALA A 654 -21.75 20.23 3.73
C ALA A 654 -22.18 21.72 3.69
N GLY A 655 -21.41 22.57 3.02
CA GLY A 655 -21.68 24.01 2.86
C GLY A 655 -21.26 24.88 4.06
N ARG A 656 -20.81 24.28 5.17
CA ARG A 656 -20.33 25.01 6.34
C ARG A 656 -18.84 25.30 6.21
N PRO A 657 -18.36 26.56 6.24
CA PRO A 657 -16.93 26.85 6.24
C PRO A 657 -16.26 26.45 7.55
N LEU A 658 -14.97 26.13 7.50
CA LEU A 658 -14.15 25.94 8.69
C LEU A 658 -13.95 27.32 9.37
N GLY A 659 -14.44 27.46 10.60
CA GLY A 659 -14.26 28.64 11.48
C GLY A 659 -13.01 28.53 12.37
N GLY A 660 -12.62 27.32 12.79
CA GLY A 660 -11.39 27.12 13.56
C GLY A 660 -10.95 25.66 13.70
N ALA A 661 -9.67 25.47 14.02
CA ALA A 661 -9.10 24.18 14.39
C ALA A 661 -8.36 24.32 15.72
N TYR A 662 -8.54 23.36 16.62
CA TYR A 662 -7.94 23.38 17.95
C TYR A 662 -7.30 22.04 18.28
N CYS A 663 -6.06 22.04 18.74
CA CYS A 663 -5.31 20.84 19.10
C CYS A 663 -5.07 20.88 20.61
N ASP A 664 -5.62 19.90 21.32
CA ASP A 664 -5.63 19.84 22.79
C ASP A 664 -6.21 21.11 23.46
N GLY A 665 -7.13 21.81 22.76
CA GLY A 665 -7.77 23.03 23.22
C GLY A 665 -7.07 24.32 22.78
N GLU A 666 -5.87 24.24 22.22
CA GLU A 666 -5.14 25.40 21.71
C GLU A 666 -5.50 25.68 20.25
N TRP A 667 -5.71 26.95 19.91
CA TRP A 667 -6.01 27.34 18.54
C TRP A 667 -4.83 27.07 17.61
N MET A 668 -5.10 26.47 16.46
CA MET A 668 -4.10 26.18 15.45
C MET A 668 -4.18 27.22 14.32
N PRO A 669 -3.07 27.91 14.00
CA PRO A 669 -3.00 28.71 12.79
C PRO A 669 -3.15 27.81 11.57
N ARG A 670 -3.92 28.29 10.59
CA ARG A 670 -4.01 27.65 9.28
C ARG A 670 -2.80 28.09 8.47
N GLY A 671 -2.15 27.16 7.77
CA GLY A 671 -1.24 27.52 6.70
C GLY A 671 -2.00 28.01 5.46
N GLU A 672 -1.25 28.30 4.40
CA GLU A 672 -1.81 28.72 3.11
C GLU A 672 -2.79 27.67 2.56
N GLU A 673 -3.89 28.13 1.95
CA GLU A 673 -4.89 27.23 1.37
C GLU A 673 -4.24 26.34 0.30
N VAL A 674 -4.35 25.02 0.48
CA VAL A 674 -3.87 24.07 -0.52
C VAL A 674 -5.03 23.63 -1.38
N TYR A 675 -4.87 23.78 -2.69
CA TYR A 675 -5.81 23.24 -3.67
C TYR A 675 -5.40 21.82 -4.04
N VAL A 676 -6.32 20.89 -3.79
CA VAL A 676 -6.30 19.54 -4.36
C VAL A 676 -7.60 19.49 -5.16
N PRO A 677 -7.55 19.31 -6.50
CA PRO A 677 -8.56 19.74 -7.45
C PRO A 677 -9.99 19.54 -6.95
N ASP A 678 -10.73 20.65 -7.00
CA ASP A 678 -12.11 20.84 -6.55
C ASP A 678 -12.36 20.91 -5.04
N ILE A 679 -11.36 20.64 -4.19
CA ILE A 679 -11.49 20.75 -2.73
C ILE A 679 -10.35 21.57 -2.14
N ARG A 680 -10.72 22.63 -1.42
CA ARG A 680 -9.76 23.46 -0.70
C ARG A 680 -9.53 22.89 0.70
N TYR A 681 -8.26 22.78 1.07
CA TYR A 681 -7.85 22.30 2.38
C TYR A 681 -7.05 23.37 3.13
N ALA A 682 -7.24 23.46 4.44
CA ALA A 682 -6.31 24.11 5.36
C ALA A 682 -5.26 23.08 5.80
N PRO A 683 -3.96 23.31 5.54
CA PRO A 683 -2.91 22.55 6.17
C PRO A 683 -2.79 22.92 7.65
N LEU A 684 -2.72 21.89 8.49
CA LEU A 684 -2.45 21.98 9.92
C LEU A 684 -1.20 21.17 10.27
N ASN A 685 -0.23 21.81 10.94
CA ASN A 685 0.95 21.14 11.45
C ASN A 685 0.68 20.61 12.86
N LEU A 686 0.61 19.30 13.01
CA LEU A 686 0.32 18.63 14.27
C LEU A 686 1.63 18.26 14.99
N PRO A 687 1.62 18.29 16.34
CA PRO A 687 2.77 17.83 17.11
C PRO A 687 3.02 16.34 16.88
N ALA A 688 4.29 15.93 17.00
CA ALA A 688 4.77 14.56 16.85
C ALA A 688 3.96 13.50 17.62
N ARG A 689 3.55 13.83 18.85
CA ARG A 689 2.77 12.94 19.73
C ARG A 689 1.31 12.74 19.28
N GLY A 690 0.87 13.46 18.25
CA GLY A 690 -0.54 13.61 17.91
C GLY A 690 -1.29 14.54 18.87
N CYS A 691 -2.59 14.70 18.67
CA CYS A 691 -3.45 15.45 19.58
C CYS A 691 -4.93 15.14 19.43
N ARG A 692 -5.73 15.68 20.34
CA ARG A 692 -7.18 15.79 20.22
C ARG A 692 -7.51 17.05 19.40
N LEU A 693 -7.90 16.83 18.16
CA LEU A 693 -8.23 17.85 17.18
C LEU A 693 -9.75 18.14 17.17
N ARG A 694 -10.13 19.36 17.54
CA ARG A 694 -11.50 19.87 17.39
C ARG A 694 -11.57 20.77 16.17
N LEU A 695 -12.58 20.54 15.33
CA LEU A 695 -12.84 21.34 14.14
C LEU A 695 -14.19 22.04 14.29
N ALA A 696 -14.19 23.37 14.22
CA ALA A 696 -15.39 24.20 14.26
C ALA A 696 -15.78 24.58 12.83
N TYR A 697 -16.90 24.04 12.34
CA TYR A 697 -17.51 24.41 11.07
C TYR A 697 -18.77 25.24 11.35
N GLU A 698 -18.91 26.40 10.71
CA GLU A 698 -19.95 27.40 10.97
C GLU A 698 -21.15 27.31 10.01
#